data_AF-A0A2V9M0J8-F1
#
_entry.id   AF-A0A2V9M0J8-F1
#
_cell.length_a   1.000
_cell.length_b   1.000
_cell.length_c   1.000
_cell.angle_alpha   90.00
_cell.angle_beta   90.00
_cell.angle_gamma   90.00
#
_symmetry.space_group_name_H-M   'P 1'
#
loop_
_entity.id
_entity.type
_entity.pdbx_description
1 polymer ?
#
loop_
_entity_poly.entity_id
_entity_poly.type
_entity_poly.pdbx_seq_one_letter_code
_entity_poly.pdbx_strand_id
1 'polypeptide(L)'
;MASSLPTPSTQNAADDSPRFKYAPALACLLLGLMGFLAGGTALRESATFDEAAHIGAGVSYWQKLDLRFNEEHPPLAKMIAAIPLILGGTRADYSHISWTNSTKFLPNAFLGEWVFGEWLLTRWNEPVHTLAWARLPMLVLTLILGWVVFLYARKIGGDWGGLLCLSAYVSTPTFIVFGPLVLTDLAVTLFCLLTVWRFADLWQEPTRKNAGLFGICLAGALLSKFSSGLLFLAFGAFALSTRFLALPETPLGKPELRAWRRLRWQWTRKGVWLAAIVVYCFYFVFSLNQSTDALYLIGHSSAWVPLRRLLMPPWLYLRGLLFFAVSSNRPAFILGHGYPHGEWFYFPIMLVLKSPLSFLGLLALAPAMALVEKRGWRRFSAIPQAEALRWRVLWVSLAVFVAGCMASRMTISIRHFTIPIVILIVMLAPLPRMIQSLHREVPSWARGAGVLAGLLAASSLLTAARTYPNYFPFLNALTWSHPVYWWASDSNVDFNQALPVVRKFADQRGLKVLDLDAYGSNDPTVTVPQARFWNCQLPTPDDANQWVVVSSNMIMDGHNCTWLMQYPHEMLAGGSMWAVRLPPAIPPAGAAGGPPPPSEQRQLMRAPEDFRLFFLKLIQHPEQLPQASADMEAQMRKYFQK
;
A
#
# COMPACT_ATOMS: atom_id res chain seq x y z
N MET A 1 -25.10 38.93 -57.18
CA MET A 1 -23.78 38.30 -56.94
C MET A 1 -23.51 38.36 -55.44
N ALA A 2 -23.82 37.28 -54.73
CA ALA A 2 -23.51 37.13 -53.31
C ALA A 2 -22.54 35.95 -53.20
N SER A 3 -21.31 36.22 -52.77
CA SER A 3 -20.24 35.24 -52.62
C SER A 3 -20.47 34.41 -51.35
N SER A 4 -20.73 33.13 -51.53
CA SER A 4 -20.73 32.11 -50.47
C SER A 4 -19.30 31.85 -50.02
N LEU A 5 -18.96 32.28 -48.80
CA LEU A 5 -17.76 31.84 -48.10
C LEU A 5 -17.93 30.36 -47.69
N PRO A 6 -16.93 29.50 -47.90
CA PRO A 6 -17.01 28.11 -47.50
C PRO A 6 -16.87 27.99 -45.98
N THR A 7 -17.85 27.36 -45.34
CA THR A 7 -17.78 26.91 -43.95
C THR A 7 -16.66 25.87 -43.81
N PRO A 8 -15.73 26.01 -42.84
CA PRO A 8 -14.73 25.00 -42.59
C PRO A 8 -15.44 23.78 -41.99
N SER A 9 -15.46 22.68 -42.74
CA SER A 9 -15.88 21.38 -42.24
C SER A 9 -15.01 20.99 -41.05
N THR A 10 -15.58 21.00 -39.85
CA THR A 10 -15.01 20.33 -38.69
C THR A 10 -15.07 18.83 -38.94
N GLN A 11 -14.07 18.32 -39.65
CA GLN A 11 -13.76 16.89 -39.63
C GLN A 11 -13.53 16.50 -38.17
N ASN A 12 -14.44 15.70 -37.64
CA ASN A 12 -14.23 14.94 -36.42
C ASN A 12 -12.98 14.09 -36.62
N ALA A 13 -11.83 14.55 -36.12
CA ALA A 13 -10.64 13.74 -35.94
C ALA A 13 -10.89 12.74 -34.79
N ALA A 14 -11.82 11.81 -35.03
CA ALA A 14 -12.08 10.69 -34.16
C ALA A 14 -11.09 9.57 -34.52
N ASP A 15 -10.14 9.32 -33.60
CA ASP A 15 -9.49 8.01 -33.38
C ASP A 15 -8.84 7.30 -34.59
N ASP A 16 -7.95 7.98 -35.32
CA ASP A 16 -7.23 7.40 -36.48
C ASP A 16 -6.01 6.51 -36.13
N SER A 17 -5.83 6.09 -34.88
CA SER A 17 -4.78 5.11 -34.56
C SER A 17 -5.28 3.70 -34.89
N PRO A 18 -4.67 2.96 -35.83
CA PRO A 18 -5.10 1.60 -36.16
C PRO A 18 -5.05 0.74 -34.90
N ARG A 19 -6.17 0.09 -34.57
CA ARG A 19 -6.26 -0.80 -33.40
C ARG A 19 -5.33 -1.99 -33.60
N PHE A 20 -4.40 -2.17 -32.68
CA PHE A 20 -3.55 -3.34 -32.60
C PHE A 20 -4.36 -4.52 -32.07
N LYS A 21 -4.79 -5.40 -32.98
CA LYS A 21 -5.67 -6.55 -32.69
C LYS A 21 -5.20 -7.42 -31.52
N TYR A 22 -3.89 -7.52 -31.30
CA TYR A 22 -3.28 -8.35 -30.25
C TYR A 22 -3.02 -7.63 -28.92
N ALA A 23 -3.39 -6.35 -28.78
CA ALA A 23 -3.14 -5.59 -27.54
C ALA A 23 -3.73 -6.27 -26.29
N PRO A 24 -4.97 -6.79 -26.29
CA PRO A 24 -5.51 -7.49 -25.12
C PRO A 24 -4.73 -8.77 -24.79
N ALA A 25 -4.27 -9.52 -25.80
CA ALA A 25 -3.50 -10.74 -25.59
C ALA A 25 -2.12 -10.45 -24.97
N LEU A 26 -1.45 -9.40 -25.43
CA LEU A 26 -0.19 -8.94 -24.83
C LEU A 26 -0.41 -8.41 -23.41
N ALA A 27 -1.53 -7.74 -23.15
CA ALA A 27 -1.90 -7.34 -21.80
C ALA A 27 -2.10 -8.55 -20.87
N CYS A 28 -2.77 -9.60 -21.34
CA CYS A 28 -2.88 -10.87 -20.60
C CYS A 28 -1.50 -11.51 -20.34
N LEU A 29 -0.57 -11.48 -21.31
CA LEU A 29 0.80 -11.98 -21.13
C LEU A 29 1.55 -11.20 -20.05
N LEU A 30 1.48 -9.87 -20.07
CA LEU A 30 2.12 -9.01 -19.06
C LEU A 30 1.53 -9.25 -17.67
N LEU A 31 0.22 -9.44 -17.56
CA LEU A 31 -0.43 -9.81 -16.30
C LEU A 31 -0.07 -11.23 -15.85
N GLY A 32 0.09 -12.18 -16.78
CA GLY A 32 0.61 -13.51 -16.49
C GLY A 32 2.03 -13.46 -15.93
N LEU A 33 2.90 -12.62 -16.51
CA LEU A 33 4.23 -12.36 -15.98
C LEU A 33 4.17 -11.77 -14.56
N MET A 34 3.33 -10.76 -14.32
CA MET A 34 3.11 -10.20 -12.97
C MET A 34 2.65 -11.27 -11.98
N GLY A 35 1.68 -12.10 -12.38
CA GLY A 35 1.17 -13.20 -11.56
C GLY A 35 2.26 -14.20 -11.19
N PHE A 36 3.13 -14.55 -12.15
CA PHE A 36 4.27 -15.42 -11.91
C PHE A 36 5.31 -14.79 -10.97
N LEU A 37 5.71 -13.53 -11.21
CA LEU A 37 6.73 -12.86 -10.40
C LEU A 37 6.24 -12.56 -8.97
N ALA A 38 5.07 -11.94 -8.83
CA ALA A 38 4.49 -11.58 -7.53
C ALA A 38 4.03 -12.82 -6.76
N GLY A 39 3.27 -13.73 -7.41
CA GLY A 39 2.81 -14.96 -6.77
C GLY A 39 3.96 -15.91 -6.43
N GLY A 40 4.93 -16.06 -7.33
CA GLY A 40 6.11 -16.90 -7.10
C GLY A 40 7.01 -16.37 -5.98
N THR A 41 7.04 -15.06 -5.76
CA THR A 41 7.72 -14.44 -4.61
C THR A 41 6.94 -14.67 -3.33
N ALA A 42 5.63 -14.34 -3.33
CA ALA A 42 4.77 -14.47 -2.16
C ALA A 42 4.67 -15.89 -1.61
N LEU A 43 4.84 -16.93 -2.46
CA LEU A 43 4.88 -18.33 -2.01
C LEU A 43 6.21 -18.73 -1.34
N ARG A 44 7.25 -17.92 -1.46
CA ARG A 44 8.59 -18.15 -0.89
C ARG A 44 8.87 -17.31 0.36
N GLU A 45 7.90 -16.50 0.77
CA GLU A 45 8.01 -15.53 1.85
C GLU A 45 7.15 -15.96 3.06
N SER A 46 7.66 -15.75 4.26
CA SER A 46 6.88 -15.91 5.50
C SER A 46 5.82 -14.82 5.67
N ALA A 47 4.94 -15.00 6.65
CA ALA A 47 3.96 -13.98 7.03
C ALA A 47 4.67 -12.70 7.47
N THR A 48 4.23 -11.57 6.91
CA THR A 48 4.72 -10.25 7.33
C THR A 48 3.98 -9.76 8.59
N PHE A 49 4.48 -8.69 9.19
CA PHE A 49 3.95 -8.14 10.46
C PHE A 49 2.43 -7.93 10.43
N ASP A 50 1.91 -7.11 9.50
CA ASP A 50 0.48 -6.74 9.46
C ASP A 50 -0.45 -7.90 9.05
N GLU A 51 0.07 -8.92 8.35
CA GLU A 51 -0.77 -9.99 7.81
C GLU A 51 -1.43 -10.83 8.91
N ALA A 52 -0.75 -11.04 10.05
CA ALA A 52 -1.32 -11.76 11.18
C ALA A 52 -2.63 -11.10 11.65
N ALA A 53 -2.57 -9.80 11.99
CA ALA A 53 -3.74 -9.05 12.46
C ALA A 53 -4.84 -8.97 11.40
N HIS A 54 -4.48 -8.70 10.14
CA HIS A 54 -5.46 -8.55 9.05
C HIS A 54 -6.18 -9.87 8.71
N ILE A 55 -5.46 -10.98 8.62
CA ILE A 55 -6.04 -12.29 8.31
C ILE A 55 -6.94 -12.75 9.47
N GLY A 56 -6.45 -12.63 10.71
CA GLY A 56 -7.23 -12.96 11.91
C GLY A 56 -8.54 -12.19 12.00
N ALA A 57 -8.48 -10.87 11.81
CA ALA A 57 -9.66 -10.01 11.77
C ALA A 57 -10.62 -10.38 10.61
N GLY A 58 -10.10 -10.60 9.41
CA GLY A 58 -10.92 -10.99 8.25
C GLY A 58 -11.71 -12.27 8.49
N VAL A 59 -11.09 -13.29 9.09
CA VAL A 59 -11.77 -14.55 9.45
C VAL A 59 -12.84 -14.31 10.52
N SER A 60 -12.54 -13.53 11.58
CA SER A 60 -13.52 -13.25 12.62
C SER A 60 -14.73 -12.47 12.13
N TYR A 61 -14.55 -11.54 11.18
CA TYR A 61 -15.65 -10.76 10.62
C TYR A 61 -16.68 -11.65 9.92
N TRP A 62 -16.22 -12.63 9.14
CA TRP A 62 -17.08 -13.59 8.46
C TRP A 62 -17.72 -14.60 9.41
N GLN A 63 -16.93 -15.21 10.31
CA GLN A 63 -17.43 -16.29 11.17
C GLN A 63 -18.29 -15.80 12.33
N LYS A 64 -18.07 -14.56 12.79
CA LYS A 64 -18.76 -14.01 13.95
C LYS A 64 -19.64 -12.81 13.66
N LEU A 65 -19.54 -12.13 12.50
CA LEU A 65 -20.22 -10.85 12.30
C LEU A 65 -19.90 -9.88 13.45
N ASP A 66 -18.60 -9.79 13.76
CA ASP A 66 -18.04 -8.97 14.82
C ASP A 66 -16.74 -8.31 14.34
N LEU A 67 -16.69 -6.97 14.35
CA LEU A 67 -15.61 -6.17 13.79
C LEU A 67 -14.54 -5.74 14.83
N ARG A 68 -14.54 -6.31 16.04
CA ARG A 68 -13.72 -5.83 17.18
C ARG A 68 -12.22 -5.75 16.95
N PHE A 69 -11.66 -6.62 16.11
CA PHE A 69 -10.22 -6.63 15.83
C PHE A 69 -9.88 -5.67 14.72
N ASN A 70 -8.75 -4.99 14.84
CA ASN A 70 -8.13 -4.15 13.83
C ASN A 70 -9.04 -3.01 13.30
N GLU A 71 -9.79 -2.36 14.18
CA GLU A 71 -10.74 -1.30 13.79
C GLU A 71 -10.08 -0.02 13.26
N GLU A 72 -8.78 0.16 13.48
CA GLU A 72 -7.96 1.23 12.89
C GLU A 72 -7.89 1.17 11.36
N HIS A 73 -8.31 0.06 10.77
CA HIS A 73 -8.36 -0.15 9.33
C HIS A 73 -9.77 -0.62 8.90
N PRO A 74 -10.34 -0.01 7.84
CA PRO A 74 -11.59 -0.45 7.25
C PRO A 74 -11.57 -1.94 6.81
N PRO A 75 -12.74 -2.60 6.80
CA PRO A 75 -12.81 -4.07 6.79
C PRO A 75 -12.59 -4.74 5.43
N LEU A 76 -12.77 -4.05 4.29
CA LEU A 76 -12.97 -4.70 3.00
C LEU A 76 -11.79 -5.58 2.56
N ALA A 77 -10.56 -5.09 2.67
CA ALA A 77 -9.39 -5.85 2.24
C ALA A 77 -9.21 -7.15 3.04
N LYS A 78 -9.38 -7.05 4.37
CA LYS A 78 -9.33 -8.19 5.30
C LYS A 78 -10.38 -9.24 4.95
N MET A 79 -11.60 -8.78 4.66
CA MET A 79 -12.70 -9.67 4.31
C MET A 79 -12.50 -10.36 2.96
N ILE A 80 -11.97 -9.65 1.95
CA ILE A 80 -11.65 -10.25 0.64
C ILE A 80 -10.57 -11.33 0.79
N ALA A 81 -9.50 -11.05 1.53
CA ALA A 81 -8.43 -12.00 1.80
C ALA A 81 -8.91 -13.25 2.54
N ALA A 82 -9.90 -13.11 3.44
CA ALA A 82 -10.45 -14.22 4.20
C ALA A 82 -11.43 -15.11 3.42
N ILE A 83 -11.96 -14.70 2.25
CA ILE A 83 -12.94 -15.50 1.48
C ILE A 83 -12.53 -16.96 1.29
N PRO A 84 -11.35 -17.28 0.72
CA PRO A 84 -10.94 -18.67 0.52
C PRO A 84 -10.72 -19.42 1.84
N LEU A 85 -10.32 -18.72 2.91
CA LEU A 85 -10.16 -19.32 4.24
C LEU A 85 -11.51 -19.76 4.83
N ILE A 86 -12.54 -18.94 4.65
CA ILE A 86 -13.90 -19.27 5.11
C ILE A 86 -14.47 -20.44 4.31
N LEU A 87 -14.31 -20.43 2.99
CA LEU A 87 -14.76 -21.52 2.12
C LEU A 87 -13.98 -22.82 2.39
N GLY A 88 -12.70 -22.71 2.76
CA GLY A 88 -11.83 -23.82 3.13
C GLY A 88 -12.01 -24.34 4.56
N GLY A 89 -12.90 -23.73 5.37
CA GLY A 89 -13.17 -24.18 6.73
C GLY A 89 -12.06 -23.87 7.75
N THR A 90 -11.30 -22.79 7.55
CA THR A 90 -10.24 -22.35 8.48
C THR A 90 -10.76 -22.29 9.92
N ARG A 91 -10.04 -22.95 10.82
CA ARG A 91 -10.39 -23.03 12.24
C ARG A 91 -9.93 -21.77 12.97
N ALA A 92 -10.82 -21.22 13.78
CA ALA A 92 -10.49 -20.19 14.76
C ALA A 92 -11.10 -20.57 16.13
N ASP A 93 -10.30 -20.51 17.19
CA ASP A 93 -10.78 -20.81 18.54
C ASP A 93 -11.25 -19.53 19.25
N TYR A 94 -12.56 -19.36 19.32
CA TYR A 94 -13.19 -18.21 19.97
C TYR A 94 -13.34 -18.35 21.49
N SER A 95 -12.95 -19.49 22.06
CA SER A 95 -12.78 -19.64 23.51
C SER A 95 -11.40 -19.18 24.00
N HIS A 96 -10.45 -19.03 23.06
CA HIS A 96 -9.10 -18.58 23.35
C HIS A 96 -9.07 -17.18 23.98
N ILE A 97 -8.13 -16.96 24.90
CA ILE A 97 -8.03 -15.74 25.70
C ILE A 97 -7.84 -14.47 24.86
N SER A 98 -7.20 -14.57 23.69
CA SER A 98 -7.08 -13.45 22.75
C SER A 98 -8.43 -12.95 22.20
N TRP A 99 -9.46 -13.80 22.13
CA TRP A 99 -10.82 -13.39 21.78
C TRP A 99 -11.61 -12.92 23.01
N THR A 100 -11.59 -13.70 24.09
CA THR A 100 -12.43 -13.46 25.27
C THR A 100 -11.98 -12.24 26.09
N ASN A 101 -10.69 -11.93 26.10
CA ASN A 101 -10.17 -10.69 26.70
C ASN A 101 -10.51 -9.44 25.86
N SER A 102 -10.85 -9.60 24.58
CA SER A 102 -10.98 -8.50 23.60
C SER A 102 -12.39 -7.90 23.54
N THR A 103 -13.06 -7.73 24.69
CA THR A 103 -14.41 -7.13 24.75
C THR A 103 -14.39 -5.61 24.62
N LYS A 104 -13.30 -4.96 25.05
CA LYS A 104 -13.04 -3.53 24.88
C LYS A 104 -12.12 -3.29 23.68
N PHE A 105 -12.28 -2.14 23.02
CA PHE A 105 -11.42 -1.76 21.89
C PHE A 105 -9.96 -1.56 22.32
N LEU A 106 -9.69 -0.51 23.10
CA LEU A 106 -8.37 -0.27 23.68
C LEU A 106 -8.37 -0.55 25.19
N PRO A 107 -7.30 -1.17 25.72
CA PRO A 107 -6.19 -1.77 24.99
C PRO A 107 -6.47 -3.20 24.49
N ASN A 108 -7.55 -3.84 24.96
CA ASN A 108 -7.72 -5.29 24.85
C ASN A 108 -7.75 -5.84 23.42
N ALA A 109 -8.67 -5.35 22.57
CA ALA A 109 -8.78 -5.87 21.20
C ALA A 109 -7.54 -5.54 20.35
N PHE A 110 -6.92 -4.37 20.58
CA PHE A 110 -5.66 -3.99 19.94
C PHE A 110 -4.50 -4.92 20.29
N LEU A 111 -4.41 -5.43 21.52
CA LEU A 111 -3.41 -6.44 21.88
C LEU A 111 -3.81 -7.83 21.37
N GLY A 112 -5.08 -8.18 21.51
CA GLY A 112 -5.62 -9.49 21.20
C GLY A 112 -5.58 -9.86 19.72
N GLU A 113 -5.69 -8.88 18.81
CA GLU A 113 -5.67 -9.12 17.37
C GLU A 113 -4.39 -9.77 16.85
N TRP A 114 -3.23 -9.38 17.41
CA TRP A 114 -1.92 -9.90 17.02
C TRP A 114 -1.78 -11.36 17.47
N VAL A 115 -2.13 -11.64 18.73
CA VAL A 115 -2.09 -13.00 19.29
C VAL A 115 -3.10 -13.91 18.58
N PHE A 116 -4.32 -13.43 18.35
CA PHE A 116 -5.36 -14.19 17.66
C PHE A 116 -4.97 -14.51 16.21
N GLY A 117 -4.48 -13.51 15.48
CA GLY A 117 -4.00 -13.66 14.10
C GLY A 117 -2.84 -14.63 13.99
N GLU A 118 -1.85 -14.51 14.87
CA GLU A 118 -0.70 -15.39 14.90
C GLU A 118 -1.10 -16.83 15.24
N TRP A 119 -1.95 -17.06 16.24
CA TRP A 119 -2.42 -18.40 16.58
C TRP A 119 -3.27 -19.03 15.47
N LEU A 120 -4.07 -18.21 14.77
CA LEU A 120 -4.83 -18.67 13.61
C LEU A 120 -3.91 -19.14 12.49
N LEU A 121 -2.84 -18.40 12.19
CA LEU A 121 -1.88 -18.77 11.15
C LEU A 121 -1.00 -19.95 11.56
N THR A 122 -0.57 -20.00 12.83
CA THR A 122 0.57 -20.85 13.23
C THR A 122 0.22 -22.09 14.03
N ARG A 123 -0.91 -22.08 14.75
CA ARG A 123 -1.26 -23.12 15.75
C ARG A 123 -2.57 -23.83 15.44
N TRP A 124 -3.56 -23.11 14.92
CA TRP A 124 -4.89 -23.68 14.62
C TRP A 124 -5.00 -24.26 13.20
N ASN A 125 -4.10 -23.88 12.30
CA ASN A 125 -4.12 -24.26 10.89
C ASN A 125 -2.69 -24.50 10.37
N GLU A 126 -2.56 -25.01 9.14
CA GLU A 126 -1.26 -25.20 8.49
C GLU A 126 -0.75 -23.84 7.95
N PRO A 127 0.42 -23.36 8.41
CA PRO A 127 0.84 -21.97 8.16
C PRO A 127 1.03 -21.61 6.69
N VAL A 128 1.67 -22.49 5.91
CA VAL A 128 2.05 -22.19 4.53
C VAL A 128 0.80 -22.13 3.65
N HIS A 129 -0.08 -23.11 3.77
CA HIS A 129 -1.33 -23.23 3.05
C HIS A 129 -2.29 -22.09 3.41
N THR A 130 -2.49 -21.82 4.70
CA THR A 130 -3.39 -20.75 5.14
C THR A 130 -2.91 -19.39 4.65
N LEU A 131 -1.61 -19.09 4.73
CA LEU A 131 -1.05 -17.84 4.20
C LEU A 131 -1.20 -17.73 2.68
N ALA A 132 -0.91 -18.80 1.93
CA ALA A 132 -1.03 -18.80 0.47
C ALA A 132 -2.46 -18.52 0.00
N TRP A 133 -3.46 -19.14 0.63
CA TRP A 133 -4.87 -18.87 0.32
C TRP A 133 -5.31 -17.48 0.73
N ALA A 134 -4.82 -16.95 1.85
CA ALA A 134 -5.10 -15.57 2.26
C ALA A 134 -4.55 -14.53 1.26
N ARG A 135 -3.38 -14.79 0.68
CA ARG A 135 -2.70 -13.92 -0.30
C ARG A 135 -3.31 -14.01 -1.72
N LEU A 136 -3.95 -15.12 -2.08
CA LEU A 136 -4.48 -15.33 -3.43
C LEU A 136 -5.50 -14.24 -3.87
N PRO A 137 -6.51 -13.85 -3.07
CA PRO A 137 -7.42 -12.76 -3.44
C PRO A 137 -6.71 -11.42 -3.65
N MET A 138 -5.63 -11.16 -2.90
CA MET A 138 -4.85 -9.93 -3.02
C MET A 138 -4.02 -9.92 -4.30
N LEU A 139 -3.45 -11.07 -4.69
CA LEU A 139 -2.84 -11.25 -6.00
C LEU A 139 -3.87 -11.03 -7.13
N VAL A 140 -5.08 -11.56 -7.00
CA VAL A 140 -6.16 -11.35 -7.98
C VAL A 140 -6.52 -9.86 -8.08
N LEU A 141 -6.65 -9.15 -6.95
CA LEU A 141 -6.85 -7.70 -6.94
C LEU A 141 -5.71 -6.95 -7.65
N THR A 142 -4.47 -7.45 -7.57
CA THR A 142 -3.29 -6.85 -8.21
C THR A 142 -3.43 -6.96 -9.72
N LEU A 143 -3.82 -8.13 -10.21
CA LEU A 143 -4.06 -8.36 -11.63
C LEU A 143 -5.25 -7.55 -12.15
N ILE A 144 -6.32 -7.43 -11.36
CA ILE A 144 -7.48 -6.59 -11.68
C ILE A 144 -7.06 -5.12 -11.80
N LEU A 145 -6.25 -4.61 -10.86
CA LEU A 145 -5.72 -3.25 -10.94
C LEU A 145 -4.90 -3.04 -12.22
N GLY A 146 -4.01 -3.96 -12.56
CA GLY A 146 -3.25 -3.91 -13.82
C GLY A 146 -4.16 -3.88 -15.05
N TRP A 147 -5.21 -4.71 -15.08
CA TRP A 147 -6.19 -4.68 -16.16
C TRP A 147 -6.94 -3.33 -16.24
N VAL A 148 -7.33 -2.75 -15.11
CA VAL A 148 -7.95 -1.42 -15.04
C VAL A 148 -7.00 -0.35 -15.56
N VAL A 149 -5.72 -0.38 -15.17
CA VAL A 149 -4.67 0.51 -15.70
C VAL A 149 -4.60 0.41 -17.21
N PHE A 150 -4.55 -0.80 -17.77
CA PHE A 150 -4.55 -1.01 -19.22
C PHE A 150 -5.79 -0.40 -19.89
N LEU A 151 -7.00 -0.69 -19.39
CA LEU A 151 -8.24 -0.19 -19.99
C LEU A 151 -8.34 1.34 -19.96
N TYR A 152 -7.95 1.97 -18.85
CA TYR A 152 -8.03 3.41 -18.66
C TYR A 152 -6.97 4.14 -19.47
N ALA A 153 -5.73 3.67 -19.43
CA ALA A 153 -4.66 4.20 -20.27
C ALA A 153 -4.95 4.01 -21.76
N ARG A 154 -5.56 2.89 -22.15
CA ARG A 154 -5.96 2.62 -23.54
C ARG A 154 -6.97 3.63 -24.09
N LYS A 155 -7.91 4.10 -23.26
CA LYS A 155 -8.85 5.16 -23.67
C LYS A 155 -8.15 6.49 -23.95
N ILE A 156 -7.14 6.83 -23.14
CA ILE A 156 -6.40 8.09 -23.25
C ILE A 156 -5.36 8.03 -24.39
N GLY A 157 -4.62 6.93 -24.49
CA GLY A 157 -3.41 6.79 -25.31
C GLY A 157 -3.48 5.79 -26.45
N GLY A 158 -4.63 5.14 -26.67
CA GLY A 158 -4.77 4.02 -27.60
C GLY A 158 -4.07 2.75 -27.09
N ASP A 159 -3.99 1.72 -27.94
CA ASP A 159 -3.48 0.40 -27.55
C ASP A 159 -2.05 0.44 -27.00
N TRP A 160 -1.16 1.22 -27.64
CA TRP A 160 0.22 1.39 -27.18
C TRP A 160 0.32 2.18 -25.88
N GLY A 161 -0.55 3.17 -25.65
CA GLY A 161 -0.61 3.87 -24.36
C GLY A 161 -1.03 2.93 -23.23
N GLY A 162 -2.03 2.08 -23.50
CA GLY A 162 -2.45 1.02 -22.59
C GLY A 162 -1.31 0.05 -22.25
N LEU A 163 -0.62 -0.47 -23.27
CA LEU A 163 0.48 -1.43 -23.10
C LEU A 163 1.70 -0.82 -22.40
N LEU A 164 2.03 0.44 -22.68
CA LEU A 164 3.11 1.15 -22.00
C LEU A 164 2.84 1.31 -20.50
N CYS A 165 1.63 1.79 -20.14
CA CYS A 165 1.23 1.93 -18.75
C CYS A 165 1.18 0.58 -18.03
N LEU A 166 0.66 -0.45 -18.68
CA LEU A 166 0.64 -1.79 -18.11
C LEU A 166 2.07 -2.34 -17.93
N SER A 167 2.96 -2.13 -18.89
CA SER A 167 4.37 -2.53 -18.79
C SER A 167 5.05 -1.85 -17.61
N ALA A 168 4.81 -0.55 -17.38
CA ALA A 168 5.30 0.17 -16.20
C ALA A 168 4.70 -0.39 -14.90
N TYR A 169 3.41 -0.70 -14.87
CA TYR A 169 2.74 -1.27 -13.69
C TYR A 169 3.31 -2.65 -13.31
N VAL A 170 3.35 -3.60 -14.25
CA VAL A 170 3.79 -4.98 -13.98
C VAL A 170 5.28 -5.09 -13.65
N SER A 171 6.05 -4.05 -13.92
CA SER A 171 7.50 -3.99 -13.64
C SER A 171 7.84 -3.13 -12.42
N THR A 172 6.86 -2.52 -11.77
CA THR A 172 7.08 -1.65 -10.61
C THR A 172 7.19 -2.53 -9.33
N PRO A 173 8.36 -2.59 -8.66
CA PRO A 173 8.58 -3.47 -7.52
C PRO A 173 7.59 -3.25 -6.38
N THR A 174 7.14 -2.00 -6.13
CA THR A 174 6.12 -1.69 -5.13
C THR A 174 4.85 -2.55 -5.29
N PHE A 175 4.34 -2.73 -6.51
CA PHE A 175 3.15 -3.56 -6.71
C PHE A 175 3.45 -5.07 -6.70
N ILE A 176 4.67 -5.47 -7.05
CA ILE A 176 5.11 -6.88 -6.97
C ILE A 176 5.23 -7.31 -5.50
N VAL A 177 5.80 -6.44 -4.65
CA VAL A 177 6.01 -6.67 -3.22
C VAL A 177 4.69 -6.64 -2.46
N PHE A 178 3.95 -5.52 -2.51
CA PHE A 178 2.80 -5.32 -1.63
C PHE A 178 1.49 -5.81 -2.22
N GLY A 179 1.45 -6.13 -3.52
CA GLY A 179 0.25 -6.61 -4.20
C GLY A 179 -0.33 -7.90 -3.63
N PRO A 180 0.45 -9.00 -3.51
CA PRO A 180 -0.06 -10.27 -3.02
C PRO A 180 -0.22 -10.32 -1.49
N LEU A 181 0.34 -9.38 -0.72
CA LEU A 181 0.25 -9.40 0.74
C LEU A 181 -1.15 -9.01 1.24
N VAL A 182 -1.54 -9.55 2.39
CA VAL A 182 -2.82 -9.20 3.04
C VAL A 182 -2.71 -7.83 3.73
N LEU A 183 -2.77 -6.78 2.91
CA LEU A 183 -2.69 -5.37 3.30
C LEU A 183 -3.90 -4.58 2.75
N THR A 184 -4.08 -3.35 3.22
CA THR A 184 -5.16 -2.45 2.76
C THR A 184 -4.79 -1.62 1.53
N ASP A 185 -3.49 -1.51 1.21
CA ASP A 185 -2.94 -0.55 0.23
C ASP A 185 -3.43 -0.80 -1.20
N LEU A 186 -3.47 -2.05 -1.62
CA LEU A 186 -3.86 -2.40 -2.98
C LEU A 186 -5.36 -2.20 -3.20
N ALA A 187 -6.19 -2.60 -2.23
CA ALA A 187 -7.63 -2.42 -2.31
C ALA A 187 -7.99 -0.93 -2.41
N VAL A 188 -7.39 -0.08 -1.56
CA VAL A 188 -7.63 1.37 -1.64
C VAL A 188 -7.10 1.94 -2.94
N THR A 189 -5.96 1.47 -3.46
CA THR A 189 -5.41 1.93 -4.75
C THR A 189 -6.37 1.65 -5.90
N LEU A 190 -6.89 0.43 -5.98
CA LEU A 190 -7.88 0.04 -6.99
C LEU A 190 -9.14 0.89 -6.88
N PHE A 191 -9.77 0.95 -5.71
CA PHE A 191 -11.04 1.65 -5.56
C PHE A 191 -10.89 3.18 -5.68
N CYS A 192 -9.77 3.77 -5.29
CA CYS A 192 -9.49 5.19 -5.56
C CYS A 192 -9.36 5.46 -7.06
N LEU A 193 -8.62 4.64 -7.82
CA LEU A 193 -8.50 4.81 -9.27
C LEU A 193 -9.85 4.65 -9.97
N LEU A 194 -10.64 3.63 -9.58
CA LEU A 194 -12.01 3.44 -10.08
C LEU A 194 -12.89 4.64 -9.73
N THR A 195 -12.82 5.15 -8.51
CA THR A 195 -13.63 6.28 -8.05
C THR A 195 -13.29 7.56 -8.80
N VAL A 196 -12.01 7.87 -8.97
CA VAL A 196 -11.53 9.02 -9.76
C VAL A 196 -12.06 8.93 -11.20
N TRP A 197 -11.99 7.75 -11.82
CA TRP A 197 -12.49 7.55 -13.17
C TRP A 197 -14.02 7.67 -13.25
N ARG A 198 -14.76 7.07 -12.32
CA ARG A 198 -16.24 7.14 -12.29
C ARG A 198 -16.76 8.51 -11.90
N PHE A 199 -16.00 9.26 -11.12
CA PHE A 199 -16.27 10.67 -10.87
C PHE A 199 -16.15 11.49 -12.16
N ALA A 200 -15.14 11.21 -12.98
CA ALA A 200 -15.04 11.82 -14.30
C ALA A 200 -16.22 11.43 -15.20
N ASP A 201 -16.59 10.14 -15.28
CA ASP A 201 -17.77 9.69 -16.05
C ASP A 201 -19.06 10.37 -15.56
N LEU A 202 -19.23 10.56 -14.25
CA LEU A 202 -20.36 11.26 -13.65
C LEU A 202 -20.40 12.75 -14.01
N TRP A 203 -19.24 13.40 -14.04
CA TRP A 203 -19.11 14.80 -14.43
C TRP A 203 -19.16 15.00 -15.94
N GLN A 204 -18.90 13.98 -16.75
CA GLN A 204 -19.18 14.01 -18.17
C GLN A 204 -20.70 13.89 -18.38
N GLU A 205 -21.30 12.83 -17.84
CA GLU A 205 -22.71 12.49 -18.00
C GLU A 205 -23.41 12.27 -16.65
N PRO A 206 -24.13 13.28 -16.12
CA PRO A 206 -24.78 13.22 -14.82
C PRO A 206 -26.06 12.36 -14.83
N THR A 207 -25.89 11.04 -14.83
CA THR A 207 -26.99 10.04 -14.89
C THR A 207 -27.10 9.20 -13.61
N ARG A 208 -28.25 8.53 -13.41
CA ARG A 208 -28.46 7.58 -12.29
C ARG A 208 -27.43 6.44 -12.29
N LYS A 209 -27.12 5.90 -13.48
CA LYS A 209 -26.13 4.85 -13.67
C LYS A 209 -24.75 5.30 -13.21
N ASN A 210 -24.28 6.46 -13.68
CA ASN A 210 -22.95 6.97 -13.33
C ASN A 210 -22.86 7.35 -11.85
N ALA A 211 -23.92 7.93 -11.27
CA ALA A 211 -23.96 8.23 -9.84
C ALA A 211 -23.93 6.95 -8.99
N GLY A 212 -24.62 5.90 -9.43
CA GLY A 212 -24.58 4.58 -8.81
C GLY A 212 -23.18 3.97 -8.85
N LEU A 213 -22.57 3.88 -10.04
CA LEU A 213 -21.22 3.33 -10.20
C LEU A 213 -20.17 4.12 -9.41
N PHE A 214 -20.24 5.46 -9.41
CA PHE A 214 -19.40 6.31 -8.59
C PHE A 214 -19.59 6.02 -7.09
N GLY A 215 -20.85 5.94 -6.62
CA GLY A 215 -21.15 5.64 -5.22
C GLY A 215 -20.64 4.27 -4.76
N ILE A 216 -20.78 3.23 -5.58
CA ILE A 216 -20.25 1.89 -5.27
C ILE A 216 -18.72 1.89 -5.22
N CYS A 217 -18.04 2.55 -6.16
CA CYS A 217 -16.58 2.64 -6.15
C CYS A 217 -16.09 3.42 -4.92
N LEU A 218 -16.76 4.54 -4.59
CA LEU A 218 -16.42 5.35 -3.42
C LEU A 218 -16.64 4.57 -2.12
N ALA A 219 -17.73 3.78 -2.00
CA ALA A 219 -17.93 2.87 -0.87
C ALA A 219 -16.79 1.86 -0.75
N GLY A 220 -16.37 1.25 -1.87
CA GLY A 220 -15.23 0.35 -1.89
C GLY A 220 -13.94 1.02 -1.40
N ALA A 221 -13.70 2.29 -1.77
CA ALA A 221 -12.54 3.04 -1.30
C ALA A 221 -12.59 3.32 0.21
N LEU A 222 -13.73 3.79 0.71
CA LEU A 222 -13.96 4.09 2.14
C LEU A 222 -13.90 2.83 3.01
N LEU A 223 -14.36 1.69 2.50
CA LEU A 223 -14.26 0.40 3.17
C LEU A 223 -12.87 -0.24 3.04
N SER A 224 -11.97 0.28 2.21
CA SER A 224 -10.60 -0.24 2.05
C SER A 224 -9.59 0.41 2.98
N LYS A 225 -9.58 1.76 3.08
CA LYS A 225 -8.63 2.49 3.94
C LYS A 225 -9.12 3.91 4.25
N PHE A 226 -8.91 4.39 5.48
CA PHE A 226 -9.35 5.74 5.89
C PHE A 226 -8.66 6.87 5.10
N SER A 227 -7.45 6.64 4.56
CA SER A 227 -6.76 7.60 3.70
C SER A 227 -7.50 7.92 2.39
N SER A 228 -8.47 7.09 1.98
CA SER A 228 -9.36 7.38 0.85
C SER A 228 -10.20 8.64 1.06
N GLY A 229 -10.31 9.17 2.28
CA GLY A 229 -10.94 10.46 2.55
C GLY A 229 -10.37 11.64 1.73
N LEU A 230 -9.11 11.53 1.27
CA LEU A 230 -8.51 12.51 0.34
C LEU A 230 -9.28 12.65 -0.99
N LEU A 231 -10.08 11.66 -1.38
CA LEU A 231 -10.96 11.74 -2.55
C LEU A 231 -11.94 12.93 -2.45
N PHE A 232 -12.45 13.24 -1.26
CA PHE A 232 -13.36 14.39 -1.09
C PHE A 232 -12.66 15.72 -1.40
N LEU A 233 -11.38 15.84 -1.02
CA LEU A 233 -10.54 16.98 -1.39
C LEU A 233 -10.28 17.01 -2.90
N ALA A 234 -10.04 15.86 -3.53
CA ALA A 234 -9.87 15.75 -4.97
C ALA A 234 -11.12 16.19 -5.74
N PHE A 235 -12.32 15.81 -5.29
CA PHE A 235 -13.57 16.25 -5.92
C PHE A 235 -13.76 17.77 -5.81
N GLY A 236 -13.47 18.35 -4.63
CA GLY A 236 -13.52 19.79 -4.40
C GLY A 236 -12.49 20.55 -5.24
N ALA A 237 -11.25 20.07 -5.29
CA ALA A 237 -10.17 20.64 -6.08
C ALA A 237 -10.48 20.59 -7.59
N PHE A 238 -11.05 19.48 -8.07
CA PHE A 238 -11.48 19.37 -9.47
C PHE A 238 -12.60 20.38 -9.77
N ALA A 239 -13.63 20.45 -8.93
CA ALA A 239 -14.71 21.41 -9.10
C ALA A 239 -14.17 22.86 -9.13
N LEU A 240 -13.20 23.18 -8.27
CA LEU A 240 -12.50 24.46 -8.26
C LEU A 240 -11.70 24.70 -9.55
N SER A 241 -10.99 23.70 -10.06
CA SER A 241 -10.21 23.79 -11.30
C SER A 241 -11.07 24.23 -12.51
N THR A 242 -12.35 23.83 -12.54
CA THR A 242 -13.27 24.23 -13.62
C THR A 242 -13.59 25.73 -13.59
N ARG A 243 -13.28 26.47 -12.51
CA ARG A 243 -13.43 27.94 -12.43
C ARG A 243 -12.35 28.68 -13.20
N PHE A 244 -11.16 28.10 -13.25
CA PHE A 244 -9.97 28.74 -13.81
C PHE A 244 -9.62 28.18 -15.20
N LEU A 245 -10.00 26.93 -15.48
CA LEU A 245 -9.68 26.25 -16.73
C LEU A 245 -10.98 25.77 -17.39
N ALA A 246 -11.25 26.19 -18.63
CA ALA A 246 -12.37 25.69 -19.42
C ALA A 246 -12.12 24.24 -19.87
N LEU A 247 -13.19 23.43 -19.95
CA LEU A 247 -13.19 22.13 -20.62
C LEU A 247 -13.95 22.26 -21.95
N PRO A 248 -13.76 21.36 -22.92
CA PRO A 248 -14.53 21.37 -24.16
C PRO A 248 -16.06 21.37 -23.92
N GLU A 249 -16.50 20.72 -22.84
CA GLU A 249 -17.92 20.56 -22.48
C GLU A 249 -18.47 21.69 -21.57
N THR A 250 -17.65 22.66 -21.16
CA THR A 250 -18.13 23.72 -20.26
C THR A 250 -18.83 24.85 -21.02
N PRO A 251 -20.04 25.28 -20.61
CA PRO A 251 -20.72 26.44 -21.19
C PRO A 251 -19.90 27.72 -21.06
N LEU A 252 -19.99 28.60 -22.06
CA LEU A 252 -19.30 29.89 -22.10
C LEU A 252 -19.93 30.91 -21.15
N GLY A 253 -21.26 30.86 -20.96
CA GLY A 253 -21.98 31.77 -20.08
C GLY A 253 -21.76 31.47 -18.60
N LYS A 254 -21.44 32.50 -17.80
CA LYS A 254 -21.35 32.39 -16.33
C LYS A 254 -22.59 31.76 -15.66
N PRO A 255 -23.85 32.12 -15.98
CA PRO A 255 -25.02 31.50 -15.36
C PRO A 255 -25.20 30.03 -15.77
N GLU A 256 -24.97 29.71 -17.04
CA GLU A 256 -25.04 28.34 -17.58
C GLU A 256 -23.97 27.45 -16.95
N LEU A 257 -22.74 27.96 -16.79
CA LEU A 257 -21.65 27.24 -16.12
C LEU A 257 -21.98 26.95 -14.65
N ARG A 258 -22.64 27.90 -13.94
CA ARG A 258 -23.12 27.67 -12.58
C ARG A 258 -24.18 26.57 -12.54
N ALA A 259 -25.15 26.59 -13.45
CA ALA A 259 -26.18 25.55 -13.55
C ALA A 259 -25.57 24.16 -13.89
N TRP A 260 -24.64 24.12 -14.85
CA TRP A 260 -23.88 22.94 -15.26
C TRP A 260 -23.14 22.29 -14.10
N ARG A 261 -22.46 23.10 -13.26
CA ARG A 261 -21.78 22.61 -12.04
C ARG A 261 -22.79 22.15 -10.99
N ARG A 262 -23.86 22.91 -10.78
CA ARG A 262 -24.88 22.60 -9.77
C ARG A 262 -25.50 21.23 -10.02
N LEU A 263 -25.82 20.92 -11.28
CA LEU A 263 -26.35 19.61 -11.67
C LEU A 263 -25.35 18.49 -11.33
N ARG A 264 -24.09 18.61 -11.76
CA ARG A 264 -23.05 17.60 -11.50
C ARG A 264 -22.78 17.40 -10.01
N TRP A 265 -22.88 18.47 -9.22
CA TRP A 265 -22.73 18.41 -7.78
C TRP A 265 -23.94 17.82 -7.06
N GLN A 266 -25.16 18.03 -7.58
CA GLN A 266 -26.34 17.30 -7.10
C GLN A 266 -26.16 15.78 -7.30
N TRP A 267 -25.68 15.36 -8.47
CA TRP A 267 -25.45 13.95 -8.74
C TRP A 267 -24.26 13.37 -7.98
N THR A 268 -23.18 14.14 -7.80
CA THR A 268 -22.07 13.72 -6.91
C THR A 268 -22.58 13.49 -5.49
N ARG A 269 -23.39 14.41 -4.94
CA ARG A 269 -23.99 14.22 -3.61
C ARG A 269 -24.85 12.96 -3.53
N LYS A 270 -25.67 12.66 -4.56
CA LYS A 270 -26.44 11.40 -4.60
C LYS A 270 -25.54 10.16 -4.57
N GLY A 271 -24.42 10.19 -5.30
CA GLY A 271 -23.44 9.10 -5.26
C GLY A 271 -22.72 8.98 -3.91
N VAL A 272 -22.35 10.10 -3.28
CA VAL A 272 -21.79 10.12 -1.91
C VAL A 272 -22.79 9.57 -0.89
N TRP A 273 -24.07 9.93 -1.01
CA TRP A 273 -25.13 9.37 -0.17
C TRP A 273 -25.28 7.86 -0.34
N LEU A 274 -25.25 7.37 -1.59
CA LEU A 274 -25.23 5.93 -1.84
C LEU A 274 -24.02 5.27 -1.19
N ALA A 275 -22.84 5.87 -1.31
CA ALA A 275 -21.62 5.33 -0.69
C ALA A 275 -21.77 5.24 0.83
N ALA A 276 -22.30 6.28 1.47
CA ALA A 276 -22.56 6.29 2.91
C ALA A 276 -23.56 5.21 3.32
N ILE A 277 -24.63 4.98 2.55
CA ILE A 277 -25.59 3.89 2.80
C ILE A 277 -24.92 2.53 2.69
N VAL A 278 -24.11 2.29 1.65
CA VAL A 278 -23.40 1.02 1.47
C VAL A 278 -22.42 0.77 2.62
N VAL A 279 -21.63 1.77 3.00
CA VAL A 279 -20.71 1.69 4.15
C VAL A 279 -21.50 1.41 5.43
N TYR A 280 -22.61 2.12 5.67
CA TYR A 280 -23.47 1.90 6.83
C TYR A 280 -24.01 0.46 6.87
N CYS A 281 -24.60 -0.02 5.78
CA CYS A 281 -25.13 -1.38 5.68
C CYS A 281 -24.05 -2.43 5.89
N PHE A 282 -22.84 -2.21 5.35
CA PHE A 282 -21.71 -3.10 5.52
C PHE A 282 -21.34 -3.26 7.00
N TYR A 283 -21.08 -2.14 7.68
CA TYR A 283 -20.76 -2.16 9.12
C TYR A 283 -21.93 -2.69 9.96
N PHE A 284 -23.17 -2.42 9.58
CA PHE A 284 -24.34 -2.93 10.28
C PHE A 284 -24.41 -4.46 10.24
N VAL A 285 -24.29 -5.05 9.04
CA VAL A 285 -24.33 -6.51 8.84
C VAL A 285 -23.17 -7.19 9.57
N PHE A 286 -21.95 -6.69 9.42
CA PHE A 286 -20.76 -7.33 9.98
C PHE A 286 -20.51 -7.00 11.46
N SER A 287 -21.37 -6.22 12.11
CA SER A 287 -21.33 -6.00 13.56
C SER A 287 -22.53 -6.58 14.30
N LEU A 288 -23.37 -7.41 13.66
CA LEU A 288 -24.62 -7.91 14.25
C LEU A 288 -24.43 -8.63 15.59
N ASN A 289 -23.35 -9.40 15.74
CA ASN A 289 -23.07 -10.15 16.98
C ASN A 289 -22.04 -9.45 17.87
N GLN A 290 -21.49 -8.31 17.45
CA GLN A 290 -20.60 -7.52 18.28
C GLN A 290 -21.40 -6.91 19.45
N SER A 291 -20.81 -6.89 20.64
CA SER A 291 -21.42 -6.22 21.79
C SER A 291 -21.63 -4.73 21.49
N THR A 292 -22.80 -4.20 21.90
CA THR A 292 -23.13 -2.77 21.81
C THR A 292 -22.73 -1.99 23.06
N ASP A 293 -21.99 -2.62 23.99
CA ASP A 293 -21.57 -1.98 25.24
C ASP A 293 -20.56 -0.86 25.02
N ALA A 294 -19.95 -0.77 23.84
CA ALA A 294 -19.17 0.41 23.47
C ALA A 294 -20.00 1.71 23.48
N LEU A 295 -21.32 1.61 23.36
CA LEU A 295 -22.29 2.72 23.45
C LEU A 295 -23.01 2.73 24.80
N TYR A 296 -22.35 2.30 25.88
CA TYR A 296 -22.92 2.21 27.22
C TYR A 296 -23.51 3.51 27.76
N LEU A 297 -23.03 4.67 27.28
CA LEU A 297 -23.56 6.00 27.65
C LEU A 297 -25.05 6.18 27.31
N ILE A 298 -25.60 5.39 26.38
CA ILE A 298 -27.03 5.38 26.03
C ILE A 298 -27.85 4.57 27.06
N GLY A 299 -27.18 3.84 27.96
CA GLY A 299 -27.76 3.00 29.00
C GLY A 299 -27.57 1.51 28.74
N HIS A 300 -27.41 0.73 29.81
CA HIS A 300 -27.23 -0.73 29.75
C HIS A 300 -28.52 -1.53 29.58
N SER A 301 -29.69 -0.90 29.74
CA SER A 301 -30.99 -1.57 29.62
C SER A 301 -31.15 -2.22 28.23
N SER A 302 -31.79 -3.39 28.21
CA SER A 302 -32.11 -4.13 26.99
C SER A 302 -32.98 -3.32 26.02
N ALA A 303 -33.77 -2.38 26.55
CA ALA A 303 -34.61 -1.47 25.75
C ALA A 303 -33.80 -0.59 24.77
N TRP A 304 -32.55 -0.27 25.10
CA TRP A 304 -31.69 0.57 24.26
C TRP A 304 -30.90 -0.21 23.21
N VAL A 305 -30.94 -1.55 23.22
CA VAL A 305 -30.17 -2.39 22.29
C VAL A 305 -30.48 -2.08 20.82
N PRO A 306 -31.76 -1.91 20.38
CA PRO A 306 -32.06 -1.56 18.99
C PRO A 306 -31.43 -0.23 18.56
N LEU A 307 -31.53 0.80 19.40
CA LEU A 307 -30.94 2.11 19.11
C LEU A 307 -29.41 2.03 19.08
N ARG A 308 -28.79 1.37 20.07
CA ARG A 308 -27.33 1.16 20.09
C ARG A 308 -26.87 0.42 18.84
N ARG A 309 -27.61 -0.62 18.40
CA ARG A 309 -27.29 -1.38 17.18
C ARG A 309 -27.37 -0.50 15.92
N LEU A 310 -28.36 0.38 15.80
CA LEU A 310 -28.45 1.34 14.68
C LEU A 310 -27.32 2.37 14.68
N LEU A 311 -26.74 2.68 15.84
CA LEU A 311 -25.63 3.61 16.01
C LEU A 311 -24.25 2.94 15.95
N MET A 312 -24.17 1.61 15.98
CA MET A 312 -22.90 0.87 15.86
C MET A 312 -22.13 1.23 14.57
N PRO A 313 -22.74 1.27 13.36
CA PRO A 313 -21.98 1.58 12.15
C PRO A 313 -21.25 2.93 12.17
N PRO A 314 -21.91 4.08 12.45
CA PRO A 314 -21.18 5.34 12.54
C PRO A 314 -20.19 5.36 13.72
N TRP A 315 -20.50 4.69 14.83
CA TRP A 315 -19.59 4.59 15.97
C TRP A 315 -18.29 3.86 15.61
N LEU A 316 -18.38 2.66 15.05
CA LEU A 316 -17.22 1.85 14.65
C LEU A 316 -16.36 2.56 13.61
N TYR A 317 -16.98 3.14 12.59
CA TYR A 317 -16.27 3.88 11.55
C TYR A 317 -15.53 5.10 12.14
N LEU A 318 -16.20 5.92 12.95
CA LEU A 318 -15.61 7.14 13.52
C LEU A 318 -14.54 6.81 14.58
N ARG A 319 -14.74 5.77 15.39
CA ARG A 319 -13.75 5.29 16.36
C ARG A 319 -12.46 4.86 15.68
N GLY A 320 -12.56 4.04 14.63
CA GLY A 320 -11.42 3.63 13.81
C GLY A 320 -10.71 4.82 13.17
N LEU A 321 -11.47 5.75 12.59
CA LEU A 321 -10.92 6.96 11.96
C LEU A 321 -10.19 7.85 12.98
N LEU A 322 -10.75 8.03 14.18
CA LEU A 322 -10.13 8.81 15.25
C LEU A 322 -8.82 8.16 15.70
N PHE A 323 -8.82 6.85 15.92
CA PHE A 323 -7.62 6.14 16.32
C PHE A 323 -6.54 6.17 15.24
N PHE A 324 -6.91 6.01 13.96
CA PHE A 324 -6.00 6.24 12.84
C PHE A 324 -5.39 7.66 12.88
N ALA A 325 -6.21 8.70 13.07
CA ALA A 325 -5.73 10.08 13.08
C ALA A 325 -4.75 10.34 14.24
N VAL A 326 -5.00 9.81 15.43
CA VAL A 326 -4.14 9.99 16.61
C VAL A 326 -2.85 9.15 16.50
N SER A 327 -2.90 7.98 15.86
CA SER A 327 -1.74 7.08 15.66
C SER A 327 -0.93 7.35 14.39
N SER A 328 -1.31 8.34 13.59
CA SER A 328 -0.65 8.72 12.33
C SER A 328 0.68 9.46 12.51
N ASN A 329 1.09 9.79 13.73
CA ASN A 329 2.40 10.38 13.99
C ASN A 329 3.41 9.26 14.30
N ARG A 330 4.31 8.96 13.37
CA ARG A 330 5.29 7.86 13.50
C ARG A 330 6.70 8.37 13.20
N PRO A 331 7.72 7.90 13.94
CA PRO A 331 9.12 8.11 13.55
C PRO A 331 9.36 7.58 12.13
N ALA A 332 10.25 8.26 11.40
CA ALA A 332 10.63 7.89 10.05
C ALA A 332 12.14 7.72 9.95
N PHE A 333 12.61 6.86 9.06
CA PHE A 333 14.04 6.69 8.78
C PHE A 333 14.30 6.71 7.29
N ILE A 334 15.24 7.57 6.87
CA ILE A 334 15.61 7.74 5.47
C ILE A 334 16.99 8.41 5.39
N LEU A 335 17.83 8.02 4.41
CA LEU A 335 19.18 8.58 4.18
C LEU A 335 20.10 8.56 5.42
N GLY A 336 20.06 7.47 6.20
CA GLY A 336 20.90 7.29 7.38
C GLY A 336 20.42 8.04 8.62
N HIS A 337 19.30 8.76 8.53
CA HIS A 337 18.80 9.63 9.59
C HIS A 337 17.41 9.20 10.08
N GLY A 338 17.25 9.16 11.41
CA GLY A 338 15.96 8.96 12.06
C GLY A 338 15.29 10.29 12.42
N TYR A 339 14.07 10.49 11.96
CA TYR A 339 13.23 11.65 12.20
C TYR A 339 12.14 11.34 13.24
N PRO A 340 11.74 12.32 14.08
CA PRO A 340 10.72 12.10 15.12
C PRO A 340 9.30 11.94 14.55
N HIS A 341 9.05 12.46 13.35
CA HIS A 341 7.80 12.35 12.62
C HIS A 341 8.09 12.29 11.12
N GLY A 342 7.05 12.11 10.31
CA GLY A 342 7.22 12.13 8.87
C GLY A 342 7.68 13.47 8.30
N GLU A 343 8.45 13.38 7.22
CA GLU A 343 9.07 14.52 6.51
C GLU A 343 8.54 14.63 5.09
N TRP A 344 8.36 15.86 4.60
CA TRP A 344 7.72 16.13 3.32
C TRP A 344 8.44 15.51 2.11
N PHE A 345 9.76 15.36 2.20
CA PHE A 345 10.60 14.82 1.15
C PHE A 345 10.63 13.30 1.12
N TYR A 346 10.08 12.61 2.12
CA TYR A 346 10.15 11.16 2.25
C TYR A 346 9.62 10.43 1.02
N PHE A 347 8.37 10.71 0.63
CA PHE A 347 7.74 10.02 -0.51
C PHE A 347 8.37 10.39 -1.86
N PRO A 348 8.70 11.66 -2.16
CA PRO A 348 9.46 12.00 -3.35
C PRO A 348 10.79 11.24 -3.46
N ILE A 349 11.56 11.16 -2.37
CA ILE A 349 12.83 10.42 -2.35
C ILE A 349 12.56 8.92 -2.51
N MET A 350 11.63 8.34 -1.74
CA MET A 350 11.29 6.92 -1.86
C MET A 350 10.77 6.56 -3.25
N LEU A 351 9.97 7.41 -3.89
CA LEU A 351 9.54 7.20 -5.28
C LEU A 351 10.75 7.08 -6.21
N VAL A 352 11.75 7.96 -6.06
CA VAL A 352 12.98 7.89 -6.86
C VAL A 352 13.75 6.61 -6.53
N LEU A 353 14.01 6.30 -5.27
CA LEU A 353 14.89 5.18 -4.90
C LEU A 353 14.26 3.80 -5.15
N LYS A 354 12.95 3.66 -4.94
CA LYS A 354 12.19 2.40 -5.08
C LYS A 354 11.70 2.12 -6.50
N SER A 355 11.78 3.09 -7.40
CA SER A 355 11.37 2.92 -8.79
C SER A 355 12.53 2.46 -9.67
N PRO A 356 12.30 1.57 -10.65
CA PRO A 356 13.28 1.32 -11.70
C PRO A 356 13.66 2.62 -12.41
N LEU A 357 14.95 2.83 -12.68
CA LEU A 357 15.44 4.02 -13.39
C LEU A 357 14.75 4.21 -14.74
N SER A 358 14.38 3.12 -15.39
CA SER A 358 13.64 3.11 -16.64
C SER A 358 12.21 3.66 -16.50
N PHE A 359 11.52 3.39 -15.38
CA PHE A 359 10.23 4.01 -15.09
C PHE A 359 10.37 5.53 -14.85
N LEU A 360 11.39 5.95 -14.11
CA LEU A 360 11.70 7.38 -13.94
C LEU A 360 12.05 8.06 -15.27
N GLY A 361 12.78 7.37 -16.15
CA GLY A 361 13.05 7.83 -17.50
C GLY A 361 11.79 8.04 -18.34
N LEU A 362 10.80 7.14 -18.23
CA LEU A 362 9.48 7.33 -18.87
C LEU A 362 8.73 8.53 -18.29
N LEU A 363 8.76 8.71 -16.96
CA LEU A 363 8.16 9.87 -16.29
C LEU A 363 8.83 11.19 -16.68
N ALA A 364 10.12 11.19 -17.01
CA ALA A 364 10.83 12.36 -17.52
C ALA A 364 10.57 12.60 -19.02
N LEU A 365 10.47 11.53 -19.81
CA LEU A 365 10.22 11.60 -21.25
C LEU A 365 8.82 12.15 -21.58
N ALA A 366 7.79 11.77 -20.82
CA ALA A 366 6.42 12.25 -21.03
C ALA A 366 6.26 13.80 -21.01
N PRO A 367 6.68 14.54 -19.96
CA PRO A 367 6.62 15.99 -19.96
C PRO A 367 7.59 16.63 -20.96
N ALA A 368 8.76 16.04 -21.23
CA ALA A 368 9.68 16.53 -22.25
C ALA A 368 9.01 16.53 -23.64
N MET A 369 8.33 15.44 -23.99
CA MET A 369 7.56 15.34 -25.23
C MET A 369 6.38 16.32 -25.27
N ALA A 370 5.67 16.51 -24.17
CA ALA A 370 4.59 17.49 -24.08
C ALA A 370 5.09 18.94 -24.27
N LEU A 371 6.29 19.27 -23.80
CA LEU A 371 6.93 20.57 -24.00
C LEU A 371 7.35 20.79 -25.47
N VAL A 372 7.86 19.75 -26.14
CA VAL A 372 8.18 19.80 -27.57
C VAL A 372 6.91 20.01 -28.39
N GLU A 373 5.83 19.27 -28.10
CA GLU A 373 4.53 19.42 -28.76
C GLU A 373 3.96 20.84 -28.59
N LYS A 374 4.05 21.41 -27.38
CA LYS A 374 3.57 22.79 -27.10
C LYS A 374 4.36 23.87 -27.86
N ARG A 375 5.62 23.60 -28.22
CA ARG A 375 6.48 24.51 -29.00
C ARG A 375 6.33 24.33 -30.52
N GLY A 376 5.69 23.26 -30.98
CA GLY A 376 5.44 22.96 -32.39
C GLY A 376 4.36 23.83 -33.06
N TRP A 377 4.33 23.81 -34.40
CA TRP A 377 3.54 24.73 -35.23
C TRP A 377 2.10 24.26 -35.57
N ARG A 378 1.54 23.28 -34.85
CA ARG A 378 0.12 22.90 -34.93
C ARG A 378 -0.46 22.55 -33.56
N ARG A 379 -1.73 22.94 -33.31
CA ARG A 379 -2.52 22.56 -32.12
C ARG A 379 -2.98 21.09 -32.20
N PHE A 380 -2.05 20.13 -32.26
CA PHE A 380 -2.40 18.75 -31.94
C PHE A 380 -2.59 18.63 -30.42
N SER A 381 -3.54 17.81 -29.99
CA SER A 381 -3.73 17.47 -28.59
C SER A 381 -3.58 15.97 -28.47
N ALA A 382 -2.47 15.52 -27.87
CA ALA A 382 -2.24 14.10 -27.60
C ALA A 382 -3.35 13.42 -26.78
N ILE A 383 -4.13 14.22 -26.03
CA ILE A 383 -5.32 13.77 -25.31
C ILE A 383 -6.56 14.05 -26.16
N PRO A 384 -7.38 13.04 -26.49
CA PRO A 384 -8.64 13.24 -27.19
C PRO A 384 -9.56 14.18 -26.43
N GLN A 385 -10.34 14.99 -27.14
CA GLN A 385 -11.29 15.92 -26.51
C GLN A 385 -12.29 15.19 -25.59
N ALA A 386 -12.76 14.00 -26.00
CA ALA A 386 -13.65 13.16 -25.21
C ALA A 386 -13.05 12.69 -23.87
N GLU A 387 -11.72 12.65 -23.76
CA GLU A 387 -10.99 12.20 -22.57
C GLU A 387 -10.43 13.37 -21.74
N ALA A 388 -10.59 14.62 -22.19
CA ALA A 388 -10.02 15.80 -21.54
C ALA A 388 -10.49 15.98 -20.08
N LEU A 389 -11.75 15.63 -19.81
CA LEU A 389 -12.32 15.67 -18.46
C LEU A 389 -11.68 14.60 -17.56
N ARG A 390 -11.61 13.36 -18.02
CA ARG A 390 -10.95 12.24 -17.29
C ARG A 390 -9.49 12.54 -17.02
N TRP A 391 -8.76 13.02 -18.02
CA TRP A 391 -7.39 13.47 -17.86
C TRP A 391 -7.27 14.53 -16.77
N ARG A 392 -8.18 15.51 -16.74
CA ARG A 392 -8.18 16.55 -15.72
C ARG A 392 -8.43 16.03 -14.31
N VAL A 393 -9.43 15.18 -14.14
CA VAL A 393 -9.70 14.59 -12.83
C VAL A 393 -8.47 13.78 -12.36
N LEU A 394 -7.81 13.03 -13.24
CA LEU A 394 -6.61 12.26 -12.92
C LEU A 394 -5.47 13.14 -12.39
N TRP A 395 -5.03 14.17 -13.13
CA TRP A 395 -3.90 14.98 -12.67
C TRP A 395 -4.25 15.86 -11.45
N VAL A 396 -5.50 16.32 -11.33
CA VAL A 396 -5.94 17.05 -10.12
C VAL A 396 -5.93 16.12 -8.91
N SER A 397 -6.42 14.89 -9.08
CA SER A 397 -6.38 13.88 -8.01
C SER A 397 -4.94 13.53 -7.64
N LEU A 398 -4.06 13.35 -8.63
CA LEU A 398 -2.62 13.15 -8.39
C LEU A 398 -2.05 14.27 -7.52
N ALA A 399 -2.29 15.54 -7.88
CA ALA A 399 -1.80 16.67 -7.13
C ALA A 399 -2.28 16.66 -5.66
N VAL A 400 -3.57 16.36 -5.44
CA VAL A 400 -4.14 16.26 -4.09
C VAL A 400 -3.55 15.10 -3.30
N PHE A 401 -3.43 13.92 -3.89
CA PHE A 401 -2.85 12.76 -3.21
C PHE A 401 -1.37 12.95 -2.90
N VAL A 402 -0.58 13.50 -3.82
CA VAL A 402 0.82 13.83 -3.60
C VAL A 402 0.96 14.86 -2.49
N ALA A 403 0.18 15.95 -2.52
CA ALA A 403 0.19 16.96 -1.47
C ALA A 403 -0.22 16.38 -0.10
N GLY A 404 -1.24 15.53 -0.06
CA GLY A 404 -1.66 14.84 1.16
C GLY A 404 -0.58 13.91 1.73
N CYS A 405 0.15 13.19 0.86
CA CYS A 405 1.26 12.35 1.28
C CYS A 405 2.45 13.17 1.78
N MET A 406 2.79 14.27 1.11
CA MET A 406 3.88 15.18 1.54
C MET A 406 3.53 15.93 2.84
N ALA A 407 2.25 16.13 3.15
CA ALA A 407 1.81 16.72 4.41
C ALA A 407 1.62 15.69 5.54
N SER A 408 1.74 14.39 5.24
CA SER A 408 1.51 13.30 6.19
C SER A 408 2.63 13.20 7.21
N ARG A 409 2.27 12.96 8.47
CA ARG A 409 3.23 12.58 9.53
C ARG A 409 3.50 11.07 9.61
N MET A 410 2.81 10.28 8.79
CA MET A 410 2.99 8.84 8.67
C MET A 410 3.80 8.54 7.40
N THR A 411 5.13 8.51 7.51
CA THR A 411 6.04 8.27 6.38
C THR A 411 6.95 7.07 6.68
N ILE A 412 6.34 5.90 6.78
CA ILE A 412 7.03 4.66 7.15
C ILE A 412 7.40 3.79 5.95
N SER A 413 6.66 3.87 4.83
CA SER A 413 6.92 3.02 3.65
C SER A 413 6.31 3.54 2.35
N ILE A 414 6.97 3.24 1.22
CA ILE A 414 6.47 3.56 -0.13
C ILE A 414 5.08 2.96 -0.43
N ARG A 415 4.65 1.91 0.30
CA ARG A 415 3.30 1.31 0.14
C ARG A 415 2.17 2.31 0.35
N HIS A 416 2.39 3.34 1.16
CA HIS A 416 1.42 4.42 1.42
C HIS A 416 1.32 5.44 0.26
N PHE A 417 2.17 5.33 -0.76
CA PHE A 417 2.22 6.20 -1.94
C PHE A 417 1.72 5.52 -3.24
N THR A 418 1.06 4.36 -3.11
CA THR A 418 0.59 3.52 -4.23
C THR A 418 -0.47 4.21 -5.10
N ILE A 419 -1.36 5.04 -4.54
CA ILE A 419 -2.35 5.82 -5.30
C ILE A 419 -1.66 6.84 -6.23
N PRO A 420 -0.75 7.72 -5.75
CA PRO A 420 0.05 8.55 -6.64
C PRO A 420 0.80 7.77 -7.72
N ILE A 421 1.44 6.65 -7.38
CA ILE A 421 2.21 5.85 -8.34
C ILE A 421 1.30 5.32 -9.46
N VAL A 422 0.13 4.76 -9.13
CA VAL A 422 -0.76 4.21 -10.17
C VAL A 422 -1.31 5.31 -11.09
N ILE A 423 -1.59 6.50 -10.56
CA ILE A 423 -2.03 7.64 -11.38
C ILE A 423 -0.88 8.14 -12.26
N LEU A 424 0.34 8.24 -11.73
CA LEU A 424 1.54 8.57 -12.52
C LEU A 424 1.76 7.59 -13.66
N ILE A 425 1.57 6.30 -13.41
CA ILE A 425 1.63 5.26 -14.47
C ILE A 425 0.59 5.54 -15.54
N VAL A 426 -0.67 5.78 -15.19
CA VAL A 426 -1.72 6.12 -16.18
C VAL A 426 -1.41 7.42 -16.93
N MET A 427 -0.71 8.37 -16.30
CA MET A 427 -0.27 9.61 -16.96
C MET A 427 0.80 9.42 -18.04
N LEU A 428 1.40 8.23 -18.17
CA LEU A 428 2.24 7.89 -19.32
C LEU A 428 1.43 7.62 -20.61
N ALA A 429 0.10 7.44 -20.49
CA ALA A 429 -0.73 7.02 -21.61
C ALA A 429 -0.63 7.91 -22.86
N PRO A 430 -0.55 9.26 -22.79
CA PRO A 430 -0.43 10.09 -23.99
C PRO A 430 0.89 9.94 -24.74
N LEU A 431 1.95 9.37 -24.14
CA LEU A 431 3.31 9.36 -24.70
C LEU A 431 3.40 8.76 -26.12
N PRO A 432 2.80 7.60 -26.44
CA PRO A 432 2.83 7.08 -27.80
C PRO A 432 2.16 8.00 -28.83
N ARG A 433 1.09 8.71 -28.46
CA ARG A 433 0.42 9.68 -29.32
C ARG A 433 1.27 10.94 -29.53
N MET A 434 1.95 11.41 -28.50
CA MET A 434 2.91 12.52 -28.61
C MET A 434 4.05 12.16 -29.57
N ILE A 435 4.60 10.95 -29.46
CA ILE A 435 5.66 10.45 -30.36
C ILE A 435 5.14 10.31 -31.80
N GLN A 436 3.93 9.77 -31.99
CA GLN A 436 3.32 9.62 -33.31
C GLN A 436 3.05 10.98 -33.97
N SER A 437 2.61 11.98 -33.20
CA SER A 437 2.44 13.35 -33.68
C SER A 437 3.77 13.93 -34.16
N LEU A 438 4.81 13.82 -33.34
CA LEU A 438 6.16 14.27 -33.70
C LEU A 438 6.68 13.57 -34.95
N HIS A 439 6.30 12.31 -35.20
CA HIS A 439 6.74 11.57 -36.39
C HIS A 439 6.30 12.22 -37.71
N ARG A 440 5.17 12.94 -37.70
CA ARG A 440 4.67 13.67 -38.88
C ARG A 440 5.48 14.93 -39.19
N GLU A 441 6.15 15.50 -38.18
CA GLU A 441 6.92 16.75 -38.30
C GLU A 441 8.43 16.49 -38.40
N VAL A 442 8.98 15.67 -37.50
CA VAL A 442 10.42 15.39 -37.37
C VAL A 442 10.64 13.86 -37.19
N PRO A 443 10.62 13.07 -38.29
CA PRO A 443 10.62 11.61 -38.22
C PRO A 443 11.82 11.00 -37.48
N SER A 444 13.02 11.59 -37.61
CA SER A 444 14.24 11.10 -36.96
C SER A 444 14.16 11.20 -35.43
N TRP A 445 13.71 12.35 -34.90
CA TRP A 445 13.54 12.56 -33.47
C TRP A 445 12.43 11.69 -32.89
N ALA A 446 11.31 11.55 -33.62
CA ALA A 446 10.22 10.66 -33.20
C ALA A 446 10.65 9.18 -33.16
N ARG A 447 11.45 8.71 -34.13
CA ARG A 447 12.03 7.36 -34.09
C ARG A 447 12.93 7.20 -32.87
N GLY A 448 13.80 8.18 -32.59
CA GLY A 448 14.65 8.17 -31.40
C GLY A 448 13.85 8.10 -30.10
N ALA A 449 12.82 8.93 -29.95
CA ALA A 449 11.93 8.93 -28.79
C ALA A 449 11.13 7.62 -28.66
N GLY A 450 10.65 7.06 -29.77
CA GLY A 450 9.96 5.77 -29.80
C GLY A 450 10.86 4.60 -29.39
N VAL A 451 12.09 4.55 -29.92
CA VAL A 451 13.10 3.55 -29.53
C VAL A 451 13.45 3.71 -28.06
N LEU A 452 13.68 4.94 -27.58
CA LEU A 452 13.98 5.20 -26.18
C LEU A 452 12.83 4.75 -25.26
N ALA A 453 11.57 5.10 -25.58
CA ALA A 453 10.42 4.65 -24.80
C ALA A 453 10.29 3.12 -24.77
N GLY A 454 10.51 2.46 -25.91
CA GLY A 454 10.53 0.99 -26.00
C GLY A 454 11.65 0.35 -25.17
N LEU A 455 12.87 0.90 -25.25
CA LEU A 455 14.03 0.45 -24.46
C LEU A 455 13.80 0.65 -22.96
N LEU A 456 13.23 1.77 -22.55
CA LEU A 456 12.88 2.02 -21.15
C LEU A 456 11.82 1.02 -20.67
N ALA A 457 10.75 0.80 -21.44
CA ALA A 457 9.73 -0.19 -21.08
C ALA A 457 10.30 -1.62 -20.96
N ALA A 458 11.14 -2.03 -21.93
CA ALA A 458 11.81 -3.33 -21.89
C ALA A 458 12.80 -3.44 -20.72
N SER A 459 13.55 -2.37 -20.42
CA SER A 459 14.47 -2.30 -19.29
C SER A 459 13.76 -2.41 -17.95
N SER A 460 12.55 -1.83 -17.81
CA SER A 460 11.74 -2.00 -16.60
C SER A 460 11.36 -3.47 -16.40
N LEU A 461 10.86 -4.14 -17.45
CA LEU A 461 10.51 -5.56 -17.39
C LEU A 461 11.73 -6.44 -17.08
N LEU A 462 12.89 -6.14 -17.66
CA LEU A 462 14.13 -6.84 -17.39
C LEU A 462 14.61 -6.62 -15.95
N THR A 463 14.46 -5.41 -15.42
CA THR A 463 14.76 -5.10 -14.01
C THR A 463 13.89 -5.94 -13.10
N ALA A 464 12.57 -5.95 -13.34
CA ALA A 464 11.64 -6.78 -12.58
C ALA A 464 12.01 -8.28 -12.65
N ALA A 465 12.37 -8.81 -13.83
CA ALA A 465 12.77 -10.20 -13.97
C ALA A 465 14.09 -10.51 -13.22
N ARG A 466 15.09 -9.61 -13.26
CA ARG A 466 16.38 -9.81 -12.59
C ARG A 466 16.33 -9.70 -11.07
N THR A 467 15.37 -8.94 -10.54
CA THR A 467 15.18 -8.82 -9.08
C THR A 467 14.50 -10.05 -8.48
N TYR A 468 13.87 -10.92 -9.29
CA TYR A 468 13.25 -12.14 -8.79
C TYR A 468 14.25 -13.05 -8.06
N PRO A 469 13.93 -13.59 -6.87
CA PRO A 469 12.67 -13.46 -6.14
C PRO A 469 12.66 -12.37 -5.05
N ASN A 470 13.71 -11.56 -4.90
CA ASN A 470 13.89 -10.68 -3.73
C ASN A 470 13.54 -9.22 -4.03
N TYR A 471 12.24 -8.89 -4.04
CA TYR A 471 11.78 -7.54 -4.40
C TYR A 471 11.69 -6.56 -3.22
N PHE A 472 11.50 -7.03 -1.99
CA PHE A 472 11.35 -6.17 -0.82
C PHE A 472 12.47 -5.13 -0.67
N PRO A 473 13.76 -5.53 -0.61
CA PRO A 473 14.86 -4.60 -0.40
C PRO A 473 15.28 -3.89 -1.69
N PHE A 474 14.56 -4.06 -2.80
CA PHE A 474 14.90 -3.43 -4.08
C PHE A 474 15.10 -1.92 -3.90
N LEU A 475 16.26 -1.44 -4.33
CA LEU A 475 16.58 -0.03 -4.55
C LEU A 475 17.30 0.04 -5.89
N ASN A 476 17.08 1.13 -6.63
CA ASN A 476 17.67 1.25 -7.96
C ASN A 476 19.17 1.61 -7.92
N ALA A 477 19.82 1.68 -9.08
CA ALA A 477 21.26 1.89 -9.17
C ALA A 477 21.77 3.23 -8.59
N LEU A 478 20.91 4.20 -8.25
CA LEU A 478 21.34 5.44 -7.59
C LEU A 478 21.79 5.20 -6.14
N THR A 479 21.44 4.05 -5.55
CA THR A 479 21.76 3.72 -4.16
C THR A 479 23.07 2.97 -3.97
N TRP A 480 23.95 2.94 -4.99
CA TRP A 480 25.18 2.13 -5.00
C TRP A 480 26.17 2.48 -3.88
N SER A 481 26.12 3.70 -3.33
CA SER A 481 27.12 4.19 -2.37
C SER A 481 26.95 3.69 -0.94
N HIS A 482 25.77 3.16 -0.60
CA HIS A 482 25.47 2.68 0.74
C HIS A 482 24.58 1.42 0.71
N PRO A 483 24.67 0.55 1.72
CA PRO A 483 23.81 -0.63 1.84
C PRO A 483 22.34 -0.22 2.05
N VAL A 484 21.41 -1.15 1.79
CA VAL A 484 19.97 -0.87 1.77
C VAL A 484 19.43 -0.29 3.09
N TYR A 485 19.96 -0.74 4.24
CA TYR A 485 19.57 -0.27 5.57
C TYR A 485 20.00 1.17 5.87
N TRP A 486 20.89 1.75 5.08
CA TRP A 486 21.21 3.18 5.17
C TRP A 486 20.13 4.02 4.50
N TRP A 487 19.57 3.57 3.37
CA TRP A 487 18.64 4.37 2.58
C TRP A 487 17.23 4.43 3.19
N ALA A 488 16.74 3.33 3.74
CA ALA A 488 15.40 3.22 4.30
C ALA A 488 15.31 2.10 5.34
N SER A 489 14.25 2.16 6.16
CA SER A 489 13.88 1.15 7.16
C SER A 489 12.40 0.75 6.99
N ASP A 490 11.83 0.06 7.98
CA ASP A 490 10.47 -0.49 8.00
C ASP A 490 10.24 -1.46 6.82
N SER A 491 8.99 -1.63 6.42
CA SER A 491 8.53 -2.38 5.26
C SER A 491 9.09 -1.90 3.92
N ASN A 492 10.04 -0.96 3.88
CA ASN A 492 10.84 -0.72 2.68
C ASN A 492 11.95 -1.75 2.48
N VAL A 493 12.55 -2.33 3.51
CA VAL A 493 13.70 -3.23 3.31
C VAL A 493 13.50 -4.60 3.91
N ASP A 494 12.79 -4.68 5.04
CA ASP A 494 12.42 -5.93 5.68
C ASP A 494 11.08 -5.80 6.41
N PHE A 495 10.30 -6.87 6.39
CA PHE A 495 9.01 -6.95 7.06
C PHE A 495 8.73 -8.37 7.55
N ASN A 496 9.80 -9.08 7.94
CA ASN A 496 9.84 -10.50 8.30
C ASN A 496 9.56 -11.48 7.16
N GLN A 497 9.50 -11.06 5.90
CA GLN A 497 9.26 -11.95 4.76
C GLN A 497 10.43 -12.92 4.49
N ALA A 498 11.65 -12.58 4.91
CA ALA A 498 12.89 -13.25 4.55
C ALA A 498 13.22 -14.50 5.39
N LEU A 499 12.40 -14.86 6.38
CA LEU A 499 12.67 -15.99 7.30
C LEU A 499 12.91 -17.34 6.59
N PRO A 500 12.24 -17.69 5.47
CA PRO A 500 12.56 -18.93 4.74
C PRO A 500 14.00 -18.97 4.21
N VAL A 501 14.59 -17.82 3.85
CA VAL A 501 15.99 -17.74 3.44
C VAL A 501 16.92 -17.91 4.64
N VAL A 502 16.54 -17.38 5.80
CA VAL A 502 17.24 -17.59 7.07
C VAL A 502 17.25 -19.07 7.47
N ARG A 503 16.11 -19.75 7.35
CA ARG A 503 16.00 -21.20 7.56
C ARG A 503 16.98 -21.95 6.67
N LYS A 504 16.99 -21.64 5.37
CA LYS A 504 17.91 -22.27 4.42
C LYS A 504 19.37 -22.04 4.80
N PHE A 505 19.72 -20.85 5.26
CA PHE A 505 21.07 -20.54 5.75
C PHE A 505 21.46 -21.42 6.96
N ALA A 506 20.55 -21.58 7.93
CA ALA A 506 20.75 -22.42 9.10
C ALA A 506 20.91 -23.91 8.73
N ASP A 507 20.00 -24.41 7.89
CA ASP A 507 19.97 -25.81 7.44
C ASP A 507 21.25 -26.18 6.69
N GLN A 508 21.72 -25.32 5.76
CA GLN A 508 22.94 -25.56 4.97
C GLN A 508 24.21 -25.63 5.81
N ARG A 509 24.21 -25.02 7.01
CA ARG A 509 25.34 -25.02 7.93
C ARG A 509 25.18 -26.00 9.08
N GLY A 510 24.07 -26.74 9.13
CA GLY A 510 23.78 -27.68 10.21
C GLY A 510 23.66 -26.98 11.58
N LEU A 511 23.20 -25.73 11.62
CA LEU A 511 23.03 -24.99 12.87
C LEU A 511 21.88 -25.61 13.66
N LYS A 512 22.08 -25.76 14.98
CA LYS A 512 21.03 -26.23 15.90
C LYS A 512 20.27 -25.08 16.56
N VAL A 513 20.97 -23.98 16.80
CA VAL A 513 20.45 -22.73 17.34
C VAL A 513 20.99 -21.61 16.45
N LEU A 514 20.13 -20.65 16.14
CA LEU A 514 20.47 -19.46 15.38
C LEU A 514 19.85 -18.25 16.08
N ASP A 515 20.71 -17.38 16.61
CA ASP A 515 20.28 -16.14 17.21
C ASP A 515 19.77 -15.17 16.13
N LEU A 516 18.58 -14.61 16.35
CA LEU A 516 17.83 -13.84 15.37
C LEU A 516 17.26 -12.55 15.96
N ASP A 517 17.66 -11.41 15.40
CA ASP A 517 17.14 -10.07 15.69
C ASP A 517 16.24 -9.60 14.51
N ALA A 518 15.01 -10.12 14.48
CA ALA A 518 14.03 -9.92 13.38
C ALA A 518 13.19 -8.64 13.56
N TYR A 519 12.65 -8.05 12.48
CA TYR A 519 11.88 -6.80 12.58
C TYR A 519 10.53 -6.93 13.28
N GLY A 520 9.79 -7.99 12.97
CA GLY A 520 8.41 -8.19 13.41
C GLY A 520 8.25 -9.01 14.69
N SER A 521 7.01 -9.05 15.18
CA SER A 521 6.61 -9.71 16.43
C SER A 521 6.10 -11.15 16.28
N ASN A 522 5.97 -11.64 15.04
CA ASN A 522 5.57 -13.03 14.76
C ASN A 522 6.60 -14.01 15.33
N ASP A 523 6.17 -15.21 15.70
CA ASP A 523 7.04 -16.25 16.27
C ASP A 523 7.93 -16.84 15.16
N PRO A 524 9.24 -16.51 15.12
CA PRO A 524 10.10 -16.91 14.01
C PRO A 524 10.33 -18.43 13.99
N THR A 525 10.12 -19.12 15.12
CA THR A 525 10.36 -20.57 15.26
C THR A 525 9.46 -21.40 14.35
N VAL A 526 8.30 -20.86 13.96
CA VAL A 526 7.37 -21.48 13.02
C VAL A 526 8.02 -21.66 11.64
N THR A 527 8.82 -20.69 11.20
CA THR A 527 9.52 -20.75 9.91
C THR A 527 10.95 -21.27 10.04
N VAL A 528 11.66 -20.84 11.09
CA VAL A 528 13.06 -21.14 11.39
C VAL A 528 13.12 -21.86 12.75
N PRO A 529 12.98 -23.19 12.81
CA PRO A 529 12.93 -23.93 14.09
C PRO A 529 14.15 -23.71 14.99
N GLN A 530 15.29 -23.34 14.41
CA GLN A 530 16.53 -23.02 15.12
C GLN A 530 16.54 -21.64 15.77
N ALA A 531 15.58 -20.76 15.43
CA ALA A 531 15.61 -19.37 15.82
C ALA A 531 15.47 -19.20 17.32
N ARG A 532 16.36 -18.39 17.90
CA ARG A 532 16.25 -17.87 19.26
C ARG A 532 16.22 -16.35 19.18
N PHE A 533 15.29 -15.72 19.90
CA PHE A 533 15.24 -14.27 19.97
C PHE A 533 16.58 -13.73 20.49
N TRP A 534 17.16 -12.79 19.78
CA TRP A 534 18.43 -12.17 20.13
C TRP A 534 18.36 -10.66 19.94
N ASN A 535 19.04 -9.92 20.80
CA ASN A 535 19.12 -8.46 20.75
C ASN A 535 20.58 -8.05 20.56
N CYS A 536 20.88 -7.47 19.40
CA CYS A 536 22.24 -7.09 19.02
C CYS A 536 22.90 -6.07 19.96
N GLN A 537 22.11 -5.38 20.79
CA GLN A 537 22.58 -4.35 21.72
C GLN A 537 22.98 -4.95 23.06
N LEU A 538 22.59 -6.21 23.32
CA LEU A 538 22.81 -6.92 24.57
C LEU A 538 23.41 -8.31 24.32
N PRO A 539 24.52 -8.44 23.57
CA PRO A 539 25.17 -9.72 23.36
C PRO A 539 25.75 -10.25 24.67
N THR A 540 25.83 -11.58 24.78
CA THR A 540 26.43 -12.28 25.92
C THR A 540 27.73 -12.99 25.52
N PRO A 541 28.60 -13.36 26.47
CA PRO A 541 29.80 -14.14 26.17
C PRO A 541 29.53 -15.46 25.43
N ASP A 542 28.34 -16.05 25.63
CA ASP A 542 27.93 -17.31 24.99
C ASP A 542 27.68 -17.15 23.48
N ASP A 543 27.48 -15.92 23.01
CA ASP A 543 27.27 -15.61 21.59
C ASP A 543 28.59 -15.62 20.79
N ALA A 544 29.75 -15.67 21.47
CA ALA A 544 31.05 -15.66 20.82
C ALA A 544 31.23 -16.82 19.82
N ASN A 545 31.85 -16.52 18.67
CA ASN A 545 32.01 -17.43 17.52
C ASN A 545 30.71 -17.96 16.88
N GLN A 546 29.53 -17.56 17.36
CA GLN A 546 28.25 -18.00 16.80
C GLN A 546 27.88 -17.19 15.55
N TRP A 547 26.97 -17.75 14.77
CA TRP A 547 26.27 -17.02 13.72
C TRP A 547 25.03 -16.36 14.31
N VAL A 548 24.83 -15.09 13.99
CA VAL A 548 23.61 -14.34 14.27
C VAL A 548 23.01 -13.85 12.97
N VAL A 549 21.69 -13.69 12.92
CA VAL A 549 21.01 -13.05 11.80
C VAL A 549 20.26 -11.82 12.27
N VAL A 550 20.43 -10.72 11.55
CA VAL A 550 19.85 -9.41 11.92
C VAL A 550 19.08 -8.83 10.75
N SER A 551 17.89 -8.32 11.01
CA SER A 551 17.11 -7.57 10.04
C SER A 551 17.80 -6.26 9.67
N SER A 552 17.74 -5.87 8.39
CA SER A 552 18.23 -4.56 7.93
C SER A 552 17.62 -3.40 8.71
N ASN A 553 16.38 -3.51 9.16
CA ASN A 553 15.72 -2.49 9.96
C ASN A 553 16.34 -2.31 11.35
N MET A 554 17.02 -3.32 11.88
CA MET A 554 17.67 -3.26 13.19
C MET A 554 19.08 -2.64 13.13
N ILE A 555 19.68 -2.52 11.95
CA ILE A 555 21.09 -2.11 11.86
C ILE A 555 21.30 -0.65 12.25
N MET A 556 20.51 0.27 11.70
CA MET A 556 20.66 1.72 11.95
C MET A 556 19.45 2.39 12.62
N ASP A 557 18.26 1.81 12.48
CA ASP A 557 17.00 2.46 12.87
C ASP A 557 16.41 1.86 14.15
N GLY A 558 15.89 0.64 14.06
CA GLY A 558 15.18 -0.02 15.15
C GLY A 558 16.08 -0.26 16.36
N HIS A 559 17.30 -0.74 16.10
CA HIS A 559 18.39 -0.85 17.05
C HIS A 559 19.62 -0.09 16.49
N ASN A 560 20.72 -0.08 17.25
CA ASN A 560 22.02 0.41 16.79
C ASN A 560 23.00 -0.76 16.59
N CYS A 561 22.66 -1.70 15.69
CA CYS A 561 23.49 -2.89 15.42
C CYS A 561 24.64 -2.64 14.42
N THR A 562 24.99 -1.39 14.12
CA THR A 562 26.02 -1.05 13.12
C THR A 562 27.38 -1.71 13.38
N TRP A 563 27.72 -1.95 14.66
CA TRP A 563 28.94 -2.63 15.08
C TRP A 563 29.09 -4.03 14.48
N LEU A 564 27.99 -4.71 14.13
CA LEU A 564 28.06 -6.04 13.51
C LEU A 564 28.66 -6.02 12.11
N MET A 565 28.53 -4.91 11.39
CA MET A 565 28.88 -4.83 9.96
C MET A 565 30.40 -4.79 9.70
N GLN A 566 31.21 -4.68 10.76
CA GLN A 566 32.67 -4.81 10.67
C GLN A 566 33.15 -6.27 10.62
N TYR A 567 32.30 -7.22 11.02
CA TYR A 567 32.63 -8.65 11.07
C TYR A 567 32.25 -9.34 9.77
N PRO A 568 32.79 -10.55 9.49
CA PRO A 568 32.40 -11.32 8.31
C PRO A 568 30.89 -11.55 8.28
N HIS A 569 30.27 -11.16 7.16
CA HIS A 569 28.82 -11.21 7.02
C HIS A 569 28.39 -11.62 5.61
N GLU A 570 27.19 -12.19 5.52
CA GLU A 570 26.55 -12.63 4.30
C GLU A 570 25.17 -11.96 4.16
N MET A 571 24.92 -11.42 2.97
CA MET A 571 23.64 -10.81 2.64
C MET A 571 22.58 -11.89 2.35
N LEU A 572 21.46 -11.84 3.05
CA LEU A 572 20.33 -12.75 2.85
C LEU A 572 19.15 -12.03 2.20
N ALA A 573 18.43 -12.75 1.34
CA ALA A 573 17.22 -12.29 0.66
C ALA A 573 17.36 -10.91 -0.03
N GLY A 574 18.50 -10.66 -0.69
CA GLY A 574 18.75 -9.40 -1.40
C GLY A 574 19.00 -8.19 -0.49
N GLY A 575 19.29 -8.41 0.79
CA GLY A 575 19.59 -7.34 1.76
C GLY A 575 18.50 -7.07 2.77
N SER A 576 17.45 -7.89 2.84
CA SER A 576 16.46 -7.77 3.93
C SER A 576 17.04 -8.20 5.28
N MET A 577 17.94 -9.19 5.30
CA MET A 577 18.59 -9.69 6.50
C MET A 577 20.08 -9.96 6.25
N TRP A 578 20.86 -10.01 7.33
CA TRP A 578 22.31 -10.20 7.29
C TRP A 578 22.71 -11.28 8.29
N ALA A 579 23.39 -12.32 7.81
CA ALA A 579 24.04 -13.30 8.68
C ALA A 579 25.44 -12.81 9.03
N VAL A 580 25.77 -12.70 10.30
CA VAL A 580 27.05 -12.18 10.79
C VAL A 580 27.70 -13.24 11.65
N ARG A 581 29.00 -13.47 11.46
CA ARG A 581 29.78 -14.34 12.35
C ARG A 581 30.43 -13.50 13.44
N LEU A 582 30.03 -13.73 14.68
CA LEU A 582 30.54 -13.00 15.82
C LEU A 582 32.01 -13.36 16.12
N PRO A 583 32.80 -12.42 16.67
CA PRO A 583 34.20 -12.65 17.00
C PRO A 583 34.36 -13.67 18.14
N PRO A 584 35.58 -14.18 18.36
CA PRO A 584 35.87 -15.08 19.48
C PRO A 584 35.70 -14.44 20.87
N ALA A 585 35.83 -13.11 20.94
CA ALA A 585 35.55 -12.33 22.14
C ALA A 585 34.81 -11.07 21.71
N ILE A 586 33.59 -10.89 22.23
CA ILE A 586 32.77 -9.71 21.93
C ILE A 586 33.29 -8.56 22.80
N PRO A 587 33.72 -7.43 22.22
CA PRO A 587 34.20 -6.29 23.00
C PRO A 587 33.08 -5.74 23.90
N PRO A 588 33.41 -5.11 25.04
CA PRO A 588 32.41 -4.53 25.93
C PRO A 588 31.65 -3.39 25.26
N ALA A 589 30.45 -3.09 25.77
CA ALA A 589 29.61 -2.03 25.23
C ALA A 589 30.33 -0.67 25.23
N GLY A 590 30.27 0.04 24.10
CA GLY A 590 30.97 1.31 23.88
C GLY A 590 32.45 1.21 23.52
N ALA A 591 33.05 0.01 23.53
CA ALA A 591 34.40 -0.19 22.99
C ALA A 591 34.38 -0.24 21.46
N ALA A 592 35.54 0.00 20.84
CA ALA A 592 35.70 -0.15 19.40
C ALA A 592 35.32 -1.58 18.98
N GLY A 593 34.31 -1.66 18.15
CA GLY A 593 33.75 -2.90 17.65
C GLY A 593 32.87 -3.68 18.64
N GLY A 594 32.51 -3.12 19.80
CA GLY A 594 31.51 -3.67 20.70
C GLY A 594 30.09 -3.17 20.40
N PRO A 595 29.08 -3.69 21.12
CA PRO A 595 27.71 -3.19 21.05
C PRO A 595 27.60 -1.74 21.53
N PRO A 596 26.52 -1.02 21.18
CA PRO A 596 26.32 0.36 21.60
C PRO A 596 26.24 0.48 23.15
N PRO A 597 26.80 1.54 23.75
CA PRO A 597 26.60 1.81 25.18
C PRO A 597 25.12 2.09 25.47
N PRO A 598 24.63 1.91 26.71
CA PRO A 598 23.21 2.09 27.06
C PRO A 598 22.60 3.42 26.62
N SER A 599 23.39 4.51 26.60
CA SER A 599 22.95 5.84 26.15
C SER A 599 22.66 5.95 24.66
N GLU A 600 23.18 5.02 23.84
CA GLU A 600 23.00 4.99 22.39
C GLU A 600 22.10 3.85 21.92
N GLN A 601 21.59 3.05 22.87
CA GLN A 601 20.63 1.99 22.54
C GLN A 601 19.32 2.59 22.06
N ARG A 602 18.71 1.94 21.08
CA ARG A 602 17.45 2.33 20.46
C ARG A 602 16.45 1.20 20.54
N GLN A 603 15.18 1.56 20.54
CA GLN A 603 14.08 0.62 20.46
C GLN A 603 13.28 0.89 19.20
N LEU A 604 12.74 -0.17 18.61
CA LEU A 604 11.87 -0.08 17.45
C LEU A 604 10.72 0.90 17.71
N MET A 605 10.41 1.75 16.72
CA MET A 605 9.42 2.83 16.83
C MET A 605 9.68 3.83 17.96
N ARG A 606 10.90 3.87 18.53
CA ARG A 606 11.25 4.66 19.74
C ARG A 606 10.34 4.33 20.92
N ALA A 607 9.88 3.08 21.00
CA ALA A 607 9.08 2.59 22.09
C ALA A 607 9.88 2.58 23.41
N PRO A 608 9.21 2.68 24.57
CA PRO A 608 9.89 2.60 25.87
C PRO A 608 10.50 1.21 26.14
N GLU A 609 9.96 0.17 25.50
CA GLU A 609 10.39 -1.22 25.63
C GLU A 609 10.44 -1.90 24.24
N ASP A 610 11.13 -3.04 24.14
CA ASP A 610 11.17 -3.82 22.90
C ASP A 610 9.81 -4.45 22.64
N PHE A 611 9.03 -3.78 21.79
CA PHE A 611 7.68 -4.18 21.40
C PHE A 611 7.64 -5.59 20.80
N ARG A 612 8.71 -6.04 20.14
CA ARG A 612 8.76 -7.36 19.50
C ARG A 612 8.79 -8.45 20.56
N LEU A 613 9.64 -8.28 21.57
CA LEU A 613 9.73 -9.21 22.70
C LEU A 613 8.43 -9.20 23.52
N PHE A 614 7.80 -8.04 23.70
CA PHE A 614 6.50 -7.91 24.36
C PHE A 614 5.42 -8.76 23.66
N PHE A 615 5.26 -8.63 22.34
CA PHE A 615 4.28 -9.43 21.60
C PHE A 615 4.68 -10.90 21.50
N LEU A 616 5.96 -11.22 21.32
CA LEU A 616 6.43 -12.61 21.29
C LEU A 616 6.07 -13.34 22.60
N LYS A 617 6.26 -12.69 23.75
CA LYS A 617 5.83 -13.21 25.05
C LYS A 617 4.32 -13.43 25.10
N LEU A 618 3.52 -12.46 24.64
CA LEU A 618 2.06 -12.61 24.61
C LEU A 618 1.58 -13.70 23.64
N ILE A 619 2.31 -13.95 22.55
CA ILE A 619 2.02 -15.04 21.61
C ILE A 619 2.33 -16.40 22.23
N GLN A 620 3.46 -16.52 22.94
CA GLN A 620 3.88 -17.76 23.60
C GLN A 620 3.12 -18.05 24.90
N HIS A 621 2.73 -16.99 25.61
CA HIS A 621 2.05 -16.99 26.91
C HIS A 621 0.79 -16.12 26.87
N PRO A 622 -0.23 -16.49 26.08
CA PRO A 622 -1.44 -15.68 25.89
C PRO A 622 -2.25 -15.48 27.17
N GLU A 623 -2.06 -16.33 28.19
CA GLU A 623 -2.62 -16.15 29.54
C GLU A 623 -2.22 -14.83 30.22
N GLN A 624 -1.15 -14.17 29.75
CA GLN A 624 -0.69 -12.87 30.26
C GLN A 624 -1.46 -11.68 29.65
N LEU A 625 -2.28 -11.88 28.62
CA LEU A 625 -3.04 -10.82 27.95
C LEU A 625 -3.90 -9.95 28.88
N PRO A 626 -4.64 -10.50 29.86
CA PRO A 626 -5.43 -9.70 30.79
C PRO A 626 -4.56 -8.74 31.62
N GLN A 627 -3.42 -9.22 32.11
CA GLN A 627 -2.48 -8.42 32.89
C GLN A 627 -1.87 -7.32 32.02
N ALA A 628 -1.36 -7.67 30.84
CA ALA A 628 -0.80 -6.71 29.89
C ALA A 628 -1.82 -5.62 29.48
N SER A 629 -3.09 -6.01 29.31
CA SER A 629 -4.17 -5.05 29.04
C SER A 629 -4.40 -4.11 30.22
N ALA A 630 -4.41 -4.61 31.45
CA ALA A 630 -4.58 -3.79 32.65
C ALA A 630 -3.41 -2.81 32.85
N ASP A 631 -2.17 -3.26 32.61
CA ASP A 631 -0.97 -2.43 32.72
C ASP A 631 -0.97 -1.31 31.68
N MET A 632 -1.33 -1.63 30.43
CA MET A 632 -1.46 -0.62 29.37
C MET A 632 -2.59 0.37 29.66
N GLU A 633 -3.73 -0.09 30.19
CA GLU A 633 -4.83 0.79 30.61
C GLU A 633 -4.38 1.75 31.73
N ALA A 634 -3.62 1.26 32.71
CA ALA A 634 -3.06 2.08 33.79
C ALA A 634 -2.06 3.11 33.26
N GLN A 635 -1.19 2.74 32.31
CA GLN A 635 -0.26 3.66 31.65
C GLN A 635 -0.99 4.76 30.87
N MET A 636 -2.01 4.39 30.08
CA MET A 636 -2.82 5.36 29.33
C MET A 636 -3.52 6.34 30.29
N ARG A 637 -4.11 5.86 31.38
CA ARG A 637 -4.74 6.73 32.40
C ARG A 637 -3.74 7.72 33.00
N LYS A 638 -2.53 7.28 33.35
CA LYS A 638 -1.47 8.16 33.86
C LYS A 638 -1.05 9.22 32.83
N TYR A 639 -1.02 8.87 31.55
CA TYR A 639 -0.68 9.80 30.48
C TYR A 639 -1.74 10.89 30.30
N PHE A 640 -3.03 10.55 30.35
CA PHE A 640 -4.13 11.51 30.21
C PHE A 640 -4.42 12.36 31.48
N GLN A 641 -3.81 12.01 32.61
CA GLN A 641 -3.89 12.81 33.85
C GLN A 641 -2.78 13.87 33.97
N LYS A 642 -1.75 13.80 33.13
CA LYS A 642 -0.72 14.84 32.97
C LYS A 642 -1.12 15.81 31.88
#